data_AF-K0T7W8-F1
#
_entry.id   AF-K0T7W8-F1
#
_cell.length_a   1.000
_cell.length_b   1.000
_cell.length_c   1.000
_cell.angle_alpha   90.00
_cell.angle_beta   90.00
_cell.angle_gamma   90.00
#
_symmetry.space_group_name_H-M   'P 1'
#
loop_
_entity.id
_entity.type
_entity.pdbx_description
1 polymer ?
#
loop_
_entity_poly.entity_id
_entity_poly.type
_entity_poly.pdbx_seq_one_letter_code
_entity_poly.pdbx_strand_id
1 'polypeptide(L)'
;MEKLNDELESLIRVRNRLSQTPDAKLPSVLTSLLPRLVVHLNRHNLDLEVLRAQRNAGDNVVAEEVALRTKLQGQISGIWMAATERIRGGTIRTAPWVAPIVIKLQEPTHWADVTIAFILSLLQASWSIAEEDPAALSDHYLPSLSSLVERLHNALTTQTGANAHGITNASTTELNYRNASWLCLDVLALSRGLPVLHDWDRDQFNELEWKRPSINKLQPKQASSWLETGLFQLSLDLLFFIPNGTSGENGISLAGKARLNHRIAQSEVVRRRGMQTNARGLFPNRQMNGGPLVLSWNESYLRELKVACISEIGVAIQNQRQRDIDINELHIKRALLLCILVASSHSMHGKVATEILNKSYHLGLGGSNAASALKPSSLLSGKRKKTLAPTAPARPSGPGDLTFCCSLMSLVLGLETSSSILQKYRHTEVAAKIETILGRANSTQESTAGTNQVFQRAPMPFVVAERAVSFILNNTLKEAVLPADNADAPTMHLMVDLAIGLKDQRGEVGSCWAIRILDRISARLALCGATVERLRLVELLQKRNMELLPIVLFRISHDGNDTDGAQDARDRLLRNHRRDQQRRQLSKEYFVEARKVAYKVVVQAASQYFENPNNLEDVFAMPKMVIQCAVMEKDADSHSLIFKASDSLLEVFKKCFAKYMTASPDASAVAAVSPLLPSLLNAVCADSKVARRIAAAWASKFLPCFDMPVSLHVCSFLSTDVDSLVAAMASKWLSSHRPSDVSMANEESLVSFLDLSTDEGTRSLQTSLDAEVKRLSDTSGLAMPACRIVLTNCNFDVGKAQEGLECGRSNLLERAGVIARSKVASSTSAHQHGSRHLCLICYDEVESTDTFSLACDHIFCCSCWQQHLASCSMPLSASCPHYDCTERVAIEDVQEVAPDQVPRWNTATTQLFVAGSREHSQCPSPDCPLVAHICKDVVGRTPSVECT
;
A
#
# COMPACT_ATOMS: atom_id res chain seq x y z
N MET A 1 0.04 -30.64 44.23
CA MET A 1 -1.31 -30.20 43.83
C MET A 1 -2.04 -29.45 44.93
N GLU A 2 -2.32 -30.02 46.10
CA GLU A 2 -3.03 -29.33 47.21
C GLU A 2 -2.43 -27.95 47.57
N LYS A 3 -1.11 -27.87 47.80
CA LYS A 3 -0.41 -26.60 48.05
C LYS A 3 -0.61 -25.54 46.96
N LEU A 4 -0.70 -25.96 45.68
CA LEU A 4 -0.91 -25.03 44.55
C LEU A 4 -2.37 -24.56 44.48
N ASN A 5 -3.33 -25.40 44.90
CA ASN A 5 -4.72 -25.00 45.04
C ASN A 5 -4.91 -24.02 46.20
N ASP A 6 -4.28 -24.26 47.35
CA ASP A 6 -4.29 -23.33 48.49
C ASP A 6 -3.70 -21.96 48.10
N GLU A 7 -2.61 -21.98 47.34
CA GLU A 7 -1.98 -20.76 46.80
C GLU A 7 -2.91 -20.04 45.82
N LEU A 8 -3.63 -20.78 44.96
CA LEU A 8 -4.59 -20.22 44.02
C LEU A 8 -5.75 -19.54 44.75
N GLU A 9 -6.31 -20.20 45.76
CA GLU A 9 -7.36 -19.62 46.61
C GLU A 9 -6.87 -18.40 47.39
N SER A 10 -5.61 -18.42 47.84
CA SER A 10 -4.98 -17.25 48.48
C SER A 10 -4.87 -16.07 47.51
N LEU A 11 -4.44 -16.30 46.27
CA LEU A 11 -4.35 -15.25 45.24
C LEU A 11 -5.73 -14.71 44.85
N ILE A 12 -6.76 -15.55 44.75
CA ILE A 12 -8.15 -15.11 44.52
C ILE A 12 -8.61 -14.21 45.67
N ARG A 13 -8.31 -14.57 46.93
CA ARG A 13 -8.61 -13.72 48.10
C ARG A 13 -7.85 -12.40 48.07
N VAL A 14 -6.57 -12.41 47.67
CA VAL A 14 -5.75 -11.20 47.50
C VAL A 14 -6.34 -10.29 46.43
N ARG A 15 -6.75 -10.83 45.28
CA ARG A 15 -7.39 -10.07 44.19
C ARG A 15 -8.67 -9.39 44.65
N ASN A 16 -9.55 -10.13 45.33
CA ASN A 16 -10.82 -9.61 45.84
C ASN A 16 -10.62 -8.54 46.92
N ARG A 17 -9.61 -8.71 47.79
CA ARG A 17 -9.23 -7.69 48.77
C ARG A 17 -8.62 -6.45 48.12
N LEU A 18 -7.79 -6.62 47.09
CA LEU A 18 -7.19 -5.51 46.37
C LEU A 18 -8.27 -4.66 45.67
N SER A 19 -9.29 -5.27 45.07
CA SER A 19 -10.42 -4.54 44.47
C SER A 19 -11.25 -3.77 45.49
N GLN A 20 -11.30 -4.22 46.75
CA GLN A 20 -12.04 -3.58 47.84
C GLN A 20 -11.17 -2.60 48.67
N THR A 21 -9.86 -2.54 48.43
CA THR A 21 -8.96 -1.69 49.20
C THR A 21 -9.19 -0.23 48.82
N PRO A 22 -9.46 0.68 49.77
CA PRO A 22 -9.62 2.11 49.47
C PRO A 22 -8.30 2.71 48.95
N ASP A 23 -8.38 3.66 48.02
CA ASP A 23 -7.19 4.22 47.34
C ASP A 23 -6.14 4.78 48.30
N ALA A 24 -6.56 5.36 49.43
CA ALA A 24 -5.64 5.88 50.45
C ALA A 24 -4.72 4.82 51.09
N LYS A 25 -5.14 3.55 51.10
CA LYS A 25 -4.33 2.42 51.62
C LYS A 25 -3.56 1.69 50.52
N LEU A 26 -3.91 1.95 49.26
CA LEU A 26 -3.38 1.23 48.11
C LEU A 26 -1.85 1.35 47.97
N PRO A 27 -1.19 2.50 48.19
CA PRO A 27 0.27 2.60 48.16
C PRO A 27 1.00 1.64 49.12
N SER A 28 0.54 1.55 50.36
CA SER A 28 1.13 0.66 51.39
C SER A 28 0.90 -0.81 51.05
N VAL A 29 -0.30 -1.14 50.57
CA VAL A 29 -0.63 -2.50 50.11
C VAL A 29 0.22 -2.89 48.90
N LEU A 30 0.33 -2.04 47.87
CA LEU A 30 1.11 -2.32 46.66
C LEU A 30 2.61 -2.43 46.95
N THR A 31 3.14 -1.61 47.84
CA THR A 31 4.57 -1.64 48.25
C THR A 31 4.97 -2.96 48.92
N SER A 32 4.02 -3.62 49.59
CA SER A 32 4.24 -4.93 50.21
C SER A 32 3.87 -6.09 49.29
N LEU A 33 2.87 -5.92 48.43
CA LEU A 33 2.29 -6.96 47.59
C LEU A 33 3.04 -7.19 46.28
N LEU A 34 3.37 -6.14 45.52
CA LEU A 34 3.92 -6.27 44.17
C LEU A 34 5.28 -6.98 44.13
N PRO A 35 6.25 -6.70 45.03
CA PRO A 35 7.51 -7.45 45.04
C PRO A 35 7.30 -8.95 45.29
N ARG A 36 6.35 -9.31 46.16
CA ARG A 36 6.03 -10.72 46.42
C ARG A 36 5.42 -11.38 45.19
N LEU A 37 4.48 -10.71 44.52
CA LEU A 37 3.86 -11.22 43.29
C LEU A 37 4.88 -11.44 42.16
N VAL A 38 5.85 -10.55 42.01
CA VAL A 38 6.96 -10.71 41.04
C VAL A 38 7.77 -11.98 41.36
N VAL A 39 8.13 -12.20 42.62
CA VAL A 39 8.87 -13.40 43.04
C VAL A 39 8.05 -14.68 42.79
N HIS A 40 6.76 -14.68 43.14
CA HIS A 40 5.87 -15.82 42.88
C HIS A 40 5.70 -16.08 41.38
N LEU A 41 5.48 -15.03 40.58
CA LEU A 41 5.36 -15.14 39.12
C LEU A 41 6.61 -15.74 38.49
N ASN A 42 7.78 -15.23 38.91
CA ASN A 42 9.05 -15.68 38.38
C ASN A 42 9.30 -17.16 38.71
N ARG A 43 9.00 -17.57 39.95
CA ARG A 43 9.08 -18.95 40.39
C ARG A 43 8.17 -19.87 39.56
N HIS A 44 6.90 -19.50 39.38
CA HIS A 44 5.98 -20.35 38.62
C HIS A 44 6.31 -20.39 37.12
N ASN A 45 6.86 -19.33 36.54
CA ASN A 45 7.24 -19.34 35.14
C ASN A 45 8.46 -20.26 34.87
N LEU A 46 9.48 -20.21 35.75
CA LEU A 46 10.60 -21.14 35.69
C LEU A 46 10.15 -22.59 35.86
N ASP A 47 9.27 -22.86 36.83
CA ASP A 47 8.72 -24.20 37.04
C ASP A 47 7.87 -24.66 35.82
N LEU A 48 7.12 -23.75 35.19
CA LEU A 48 6.30 -24.05 33.99
C LEU A 48 7.16 -24.39 32.78
N GLU A 49 8.29 -23.72 32.58
CA GLU A 49 9.23 -24.03 31.49
C GLU A 49 9.82 -25.43 31.68
N VAL A 50 10.22 -25.77 32.90
CA VAL A 50 10.71 -27.13 33.25
C VAL A 50 9.62 -28.18 33.04
N LEU A 51 8.39 -27.95 33.52
CA LEU A 51 7.29 -28.90 33.39
C LEU A 51 6.84 -29.07 31.93
N ARG A 52 6.86 -27.99 31.12
CA ARG A 52 6.56 -28.07 29.68
C ARG A 52 7.60 -28.89 28.94
N ALA A 53 8.88 -28.78 29.31
CA ALA A 53 9.93 -29.63 28.74
C ALA A 53 9.76 -31.12 29.12
N GLN A 54 9.21 -31.41 30.30
CA GLN A 54 8.94 -32.78 30.77
C GLN A 54 7.64 -33.40 30.20
N ARG A 55 6.73 -32.59 29.63
CA ARG A 55 5.39 -33.02 29.16
C ARG A 55 5.40 -34.05 28.03
N ASN A 56 6.53 -34.24 27.34
CA ASN A 56 6.66 -35.22 26.24
C ASN A 56 6.53 -36.69 26.68
N ALA A 57 6.41 -36.99 27.98
CA ALA A 57 6.38 -38.35 28.53
C ALA A 57 4.97 -38.94 28.79
N GLY A 58 3.88 -38.28 28.40
CA GLY A 58 2.52 -38.84 28.51
C GLY A 58 1.94 -38.93 29.93
N ASP A 59 2.54 -38.24 30.91
CA ASP A 59 2.08 -38.25 32.30
C ASP A 59 0.93 -37.24 32.52
N ASN A 60 -0.26 -37.75 32.84
CA ASN A 60 -1.45 -36.95 33.13
C ASN A 60 -1.28 -36.04 34.37
N VAL A 61 -0.43 -36.41 35.33
CA VAL A 61 -0.17 -35.61 36.54
C VAL A 61 0.56 -34.30 36.19
N VAL A 62 1.51 -34.36 35.25
CA VAL A 62 2.25 -33.19 34.75
C VAL A 62 1.31 -32.22 34.01
N ALA A 63 0.35 -32.75 33.25
CA ALA A 63 -0.64 -31.93 32.55
C ALA A 63 -1.55 -31.15 33.52
N GLU A 64 -1.98 -31.78 34.62
CA GLU A 64 -2.79 -31.14 35.65
C GLU A 64 -2.00 -30.06 36.42
N GLU A 65 -0.73 -30.33 36.74
CA GLU A 65 0.14 -29.34 37.38
C GLU A 65 0.41 -28.12 36.47
N VAL A 66 0.66 -28.35 35.17
CA VAL A 66 0.82 -27.27 34.18
C VAL A 66 -0.45 -26.42 34.08
N ALA A 67 -1.63 -27.05 34.06
CA ALA A 67 -2.90 -26.33 34.02
C ALA A 67 -3.11 -25.47 35.27
N LEU A 68 -2.78 -26.00 36.46
CA LEU A 68 -2.93 -25.28 37.72
C LEU A 68 -1.96 -24.10 37.85
N ARG A 69 -0.69 -24.28 37.45
CA ARG A 69 0.31 -23.20 37.41
C ARG A 69 -0.02 -22.12 36.39
N THR A 70 -0.64 -22.49 35.27
CA THR A 70 -1.16 -21.52 34.28
C THR A 70 -2.31 -20.69 34.88
N LYS A 71 -3.22 -21.31 35.66
CA LYS A 71 -4.26 -20.58 36.40
C LYS A 71 -3.68 -19.61 37.44
N LEU A 72 -2.63 -20.03 38.17
CA LEU A 72 -1.90 -19.17 39.12
C LEU A 72 -1.28 -17.95 38.41
N GLN A 73 -0.60 -18.14 37.28
CA GLN A 73 -0.06 -17.05 36.46
C GLN A 73 -1.15 -16.09 35.99
N GLY A 74 -2.31 -16.60 35.60
CA GLY A 74 -3.48 -15.80 35.24
C GLY A 74 -4.00 -14.94 36.40
N GLN A 75 -4.03 -15.47 37.63
CA GLN A 75 -4.45 -14.68 38.80
C GLN A 75 -3.42 -13.61 39.16
N ILE A 76 -2.12 -13.92 39.14
CA ILE A 76 -1.06 -12.92 39.40
C ILE A 76 -1.13 -11.79 38.38
N SER A 77 -1.31 -12.13 37.10
CA SER A 77 -1.47 -11.17 36.01
C SER A 77 -2.69 -10.28 36.20
N GLY A 78 -3.82 -10.87 36.60
CA GLY A 78 -5.06 -10.13 36.90
C GLY A 78 -4.91 -9.18 38.09
N ILE A 79 -4.18 -9.57 39.14
CA ILE A 79 -3.87 -8.71 40.28
C ILE A 79 -2.97 -7.55 39.85
N TRP A 80 -1.96 -7.82 39.03
CA TRP A 80 -1.04 -6.79 38.51
C TRP A 80 -1.77 -5.77 37.65
N MET A 81 -2.58 -6.21 36.69
CA MET A 81 -3.34 -5.32 35.82
C MET A 81 -4.32 -4.45 36.61
N ALA A 82 -5.02 -5.03 37.59
CA ALA A 82 -5.90 -4.26 38.47
C ALA A 82 -5.13 -3.22 39.30
N ALA A 83 -3.90 -3.53 39.74
CA ALA A 83 -3.04 -2.58 40.42
C ALA A 83 -2.60 -1.45 39.47
N THR A 84 -2.07 -1.77 38.29
CA THR A 84 -1.57 -0.78 37.33
C THR A 84 -2.65 0.14 36.79
N GLU A 85 -3.86 -0.37 36.56
CA GLU A 85 -4.99 0.48 36.12
C GLU A 85 -5.46 1.43 37.22
N ARG A 86 -5.43 1.00 38.49
CA ARG A 86 -5.71 1.92 39.61
C ARG A 86 -4.61 2.96 39.80
N ILE A 87 -3.36 2.62 39.50
CA ILE A 87 -2.24 3.57 39.48
C ILE A 87 -2.45 4.60 38.33
N ARG A 88 -2.81 4.13 37.13
CA ARG A 88 -3.07 4.99 35.96
C ARG A 88 -4.31 5.87 36.10
N GLY A 89 -5.33 5.40 36.80
CA GLY A 89 -6.59 6.13 37.03
C GLY A 89 -6.45 7.41 37.88
N GLY A 90 -5.25 7.79 38.30
CA GLY A 90 -4.96 9.10 38.90
C GLY A 90 -5.39 9.25 40.36
N THR A 91 -5.81 8.18 41.03
CA THR A 91 -6.17 8.21 42.46
C THR A 91 -4.95 8.21 43.39
N ILE A 92 -3.77 7.83 42.90
CA ILE A 92 -2.50 7.92 43.63
C ILE A 92 -1.54 8.85 42.88
N ARG A 93 -1.55 10.14 43.25
CA ARG A 93 -0.72 11.16 42.58
C ARG A 93 0.68 11.34 43.15
N THR A 94 1.01 10.70 44.27
CA THR A 94 2.31 10.87 44.91
C THR A 94 3.23 9.72 44.56
N ALA A 95 4.41 10.02 44.00
CA ALA A 95 5.47 9.07 43.65
C ALA A 95 6.17 8.27 44.81
N PRO A 96 6.07 8.59 46.13
CA PRO A 96 6.92 7.97 47.16
C PRO A 96 6.83 6.45 47.31
N TRP A 97 5.74 5.82 46.87
CA TRP A 97 5.54 4.36 47.00
C TRP A 97 6.20 3.56 45.87
N VAL A 98 6.56 4.20 44.75
CA VAL A 98 7.22 3.53 43.64
C VAL A 98 8.69 3.25 43.98
N ALA A 99 9.36 4.17 44.68
CA ALA A 99 10.79 4.03 45.00
C ALA A 99 11.08 2.75 45.80
N PRO A 100 10.34 2.40 46.87
CA PRO A 100 10.54 1.15 47.59
C PRO A 100 10.26 -0.11 46.76
N ILE A 101 9.35 -0.03 45.77
CA ILE A 101 9.09 -1.15 44.87
C ILE A 101 10.24 -1.30 43.88
N VAL A 102 10.68 -0.22 43.26
CA VAL A 102 11.84 -0.19 42.36
C VAL A 102 13.06 -0.74 43.09
N ILE A 103 13.36 -0.27 44.31
CA ILE A 103 14.48 -0.76 45.13
C ILE A 103 14.36 -2.26 45.42
N LYS A 104 13.18 -2.76 45.78
CA LYS A 104 12.99 -4.21 46.01
C LYS A 104 13.11 -5.04 44.73
N LEU A 105 12.72 -4.47 43.59
CA LEU A 105 12.90 -5.11 42.28
C LEU A 105 14.35 -5.07 41.79
N GLN A 106 15.26 -4.38 42.49
CA GLN A 106 16.68 -4.41 42.20
C GLN A 106 17.41 -5.64 42.79
N GLU A 107 16.74 -6.51 43.55
CA GLU A 107 17.40 -7.70 44.08
C GLU A 107 17.74 -8.71 42.95
N PRO A 108 18.96 -9.28 42.94
CA PRO A 108 19.47 -10.06 41.81
C PRO A 108 18.67 -11.35 41.62
N THR A 109 17.80 -11.35 40.61
CA THR A 109 17.00 -12.51 40.21
C THR A 109 16.96 -12.60 38.69
N HIS A 110 17.08 -13.81 38.14
CA HIS A 110 16.82 -14.04 36.72
C HIS A 110 15.32 -13.86 36.47
N TRP A 111 14.91 -12.80 35.78
CA TRP A 111 13.49 -12.51 35.52
C TRP A 111 13.02 -13.20 34.23
N ALA A 112 11.94 -13.95 34.29
CA ALA A 112 11.26 -14.44 33.10
C ALA A 112 10.65 -13.30 32.26
N ASP A 113 10.46 -13.52 30.95
CA ASP A 113 9.90 -12.54 30.00
C ASP A 113 8.59 -11.88 30.48
N VAL A 114 7.70 -12.69 31.05
CA VAL A 114 6.42 -12.22 31.57
C VAL A 114 6.63 -11.28 32.76
N THR A 115 7.57 -11.60 33.64
CA THR A 115 7.97 -10.76 34.77
C THR A 115 8.53 -9.42 34.30
N ILE A 116 9.35 -9.43 33.25
CA ILE A 116 9.94 -8.22 32.65
C ILE A 116 8.84 -7.31 32.07
N ALA A 117 7.88 -7.88 31.34
CA ALA A 117 6.74 -7.12 30.80
C ALA A 117 5.93 -6.42 31.90
N PHE A 118 5.72 -7.09 33.03
CA PHE A 118 5.04 -6.51 34.19
C PHE A 118 5.84 -5.39 34.85
N ILE A 119 7.16 -5.57 35.03
CA ILE A 119 8.01 -4.50 35.56
C ILE A 119 7.98 -3.28 34.62
N LEU A 120 8.06 -3.48 33.30
CA LEU A 120 7.98 -2.39 32.32
C LEU A 120 6.64 -1.65 32.36
N SER A 121 5.52 -2.36 32.54
CA SER A 121 4.20 -1.70 32.63
C SER A 121 4.05 -0.87 33.91
N LEU A 122 4.62 -1.33 35.02
CA LEU A 122 4.68 -0.56 36.27
C LEU A 122 5.58 0.65 36.15
N LEU A 123 6.74 0.50 35.50
CA LEU A 123 7.65 1.62 35.24
C LEU A 123 7.01 2.68 34.36
N GLN A 124 6.29 2.27 33.31
CA GLN A 124 5.54 3.17 32.45
C GLN A 124 4.43 3.91 33.21
N ALA A 125 3.66 3.21 34.05
CA ALA A 125 2.63 3.83 34.87
C ALA A 125 3.23 4.81 35.90
N SER A 126 4.36 4.45 36.51
CA SER A 126 5.07 5.29 37.47
C SER A 126 5.71 6.51 36.82
N TRP A 127 6.15 6.39 35.57
CA TRP A 127 6.68 7.47 34.76
C TRP A 127 5.63 8.51 34.42
N SER A 128 4.44 8.07 34.03
CA SER A 128 3.29 8.97 33.76
C SER A 128 2.93 9.84 34.97
N ILE A 129 3.11 9.32 36.19
CA ILE A 129 2.86 10.09 37.43
C ILE A 129 4.00 11.09 37.70
N ALA A 130 5.24 10.71 37.39
CA ALA A 130 6.41 11.56 37.60
C ALA A 130 6.48 12.75 36.62
N GLU A 131 5.84 12.63 35.46
CA GLU A 131 5.71 13.72 34.48
C GLU A 131 4.82 14.87 35.00
N GLU A 132 3.77 14.54 35.75
CA GLU A 132 2.84 15.53 36.31
C GLU A 132 3.44 16.35 37.48
N ASP A 133 4.42 15.79 38.20
CA ASP A 133 5.13 16.46 39.30
C ASP A 133 6.65 16.13 39.28
N PRO A 134 7.44 16.83 38.44
CA PRO A 134 8.88 16.59 38.34
C PRO A 134 9.64 16.86 39.64
N ALA A 135 9.08 17.68 40.55
CA ALA A 135 9.69 17.96 41.85
C ALA A 135 9.55 16.78 42.84
N ALA A 136 8.60 15.87 42.60
CA ALA A 136 8.45 14.64 43.37
C ALA A 136 9.49 13.56 43.01
N LEU A 137 10.22 13.73 41.90
CA LEU A 137 11.37 12.89 41.54
C LEU A 137 12.58 13.29 42.40
N SER A 138 12.71 12.70 43.59
CA SER A 138 13.91 12.91 44.41
C SER A 138 15.19 12.48 43.67
N ASP A 139 16.33 13.10 44.01
CA ASP A 139 17.67 12.74 43.48
C ASP A 139 18.02 11.25 43.66
N HIS A 140 17.33 10.54 44.55
CA HIS A 140 17.53 9.10 44.79
C HIS A 140 16.70 8.19 43.87
N TYR A 141 15.66 8.72 43.22
CA TYR A 141 14.72 7.93 42.41
C TYR A 141 15.22 7.69 40.99
N LEU A 142 15.73 8.74 40.31
CA LEU A 142 16.26 8.64 38.93
C LEU A 142 17.43 7.64 38.79
N PRO A 143 18.43 7.60 39.70
CA PRO A 143 19.48 6.59 39.64
C PRO A 143 18.94 5.17 39.83
N SER A 144 17.96 4.99 40.72
CA SER A 144 17.34 3.69 41.00
C SER A 144 16.53 3.19 39.80
N LEU A 145 15.81 4.10 39.14
CA LEU A 145 15.05 3.83 37.93
C LEU A 145 15.98 3.50 36.74
N SER A 146 17.04 4.30 36.54
CA SER A 146 18.05 4.04 35.51
C SER A 146 18.70 2.67 35.71
N SER A 147 19.10 2.33 36.94
CA SER A 147 19.72 1.04 37.26
C SER A 147 18.76 -0.14 37.05
N LEU A 148 17.46 0.03 37.27
CA LEU A 148 16.46 -1.00 37.03
C LEU A 148 16.23 -1.19 35.52
N VAL A 149 16.09 -0.11 34.75
CA VAL A 149 15.91 -0.15 33.28
C VAL A 149 17.12 -0.76 32.59
N GLU A 150 18.32 -0.40 33.02
CA GLU A 150 19.57 -0.99 32.52
C GLU A 150 19.62 -2.51 32.79
N ARG A 151 19.20 -2.95 33.99
CA ARG A 151 19.13 -4.37 34.32
C ARG A 151 18.06 -5.13 33.53
N LEU A 152 16.90 -4.54 33.31
CA LEU A 152 15.84 -5.12 32.47
C LEU A 152 16.34 -5.28 31.03
N HIS A 153 17.02 -4.27 30.52
CA HIS A 153 17.65 -4.31 29.21
C HIS A 153 18.69 -5.43 29.13
N ASN A 154 19.61 -5.51 30.10
CA ASN A 154 20.64 -6.57 30.14
C ASN A 154 20.05 -7.98 30.30
N ALA A 155 18.97 -8.14 31.08
CA ALA A 155 18.24 -9.40 31.20
C ALA A 155 17.62 -9.83 29.85
N LEU A 156 17.00 -8.91 29.12
CA LEU A 156 16.44 -9.18 27.79
C LEU A 156 17.53 -9.49 26.75
N THR A 157 18.67 -8.78 26.81
CA THR A 157 19.83 -9.03 25.95
C THR A 157 20.46 -10.41 26.20
N THR A 158 20.57 -10.82 27.46
CA THR A 158 21.12 -12.15 27.80
C THR A 158 20.16 -13.28 27.41
N GLN A 159 18.85 -13.08 27.53
CA GLN A 159 17.82 -14.05 27.12
C GLN A 159 17.70 -14.22 25.61
N THR A 160 17.77 -13.13 24.85
CA THR A 160 17.77 -13.17 23.38
C THR A 160 19.02 -13.88 22.83
N GLY A 161 20.16 -13.80 23.53
CA GLY A 161 21.36 -14.57 23.21
C GLY A 161 21.26 -16.07 23.51
N ALA A 162 20.59 -16.46 24.60
CA ALA A 162 20.44 -17.86 25.01
C ALA A 162 19.37 -18.63 24.23
N ASN A 163 18.29 -17.95 23.79
CA ASN A 163 17.14 -18.56 23.12
C ASN A 163 17.32 -18.77 21.60
N ALA A 164 18.50 -18.49 21.03
CA ALA A 164 18.77 -18.69 19.60
C ALA A 164 18.68 -20.17 19.14
N HIS A 165 18.43 -21.13 20.04
CA HIS A 165 18.29 -22.57 19.75
C HIS A 165 16.94 -23.18 20.20
N GLY A 166 15.91 -22.39 20.53
CA GLY A 166 14.63 -22.93 21.01
C GLY A 166 13.37 -22.11 20.64
N ILE A 167 12.24 -22.81 20.52
CA ILE A 167 10.92 -22.30 20.09
C ILE A 167 10.28 -21.48 21.24
N THR A 168 10.59 -20.18 21.34
CA THR A 168 9.76 -19.22 22.09
C THR A 168 9.28 -18.09 21.17
N ASN A 169 8.18 -17.43 21.56
CA ASN A 169 7.50 -16.41 20.76
C ASN A 169 8.39 -15.15 20.60
N ALA A 170 9.25 -15.14 19.58
CA ALA A 170 10.19 -14.06 19.27
C ALA A 170 9.57 -12.64 19.28
N SER A 171 8.28 -12.53 18.95
CA SER A 171 7.56 -11.25 18.91
C SER A 171 7.37 -10.57 20.26
N THR A 172 7.28 -11.32 21.37
CA THR A 172 7.05 -10.73 22.70
C THR A 172 8.35 -10.24 23.32
N THR A 173 9.42 -11.01 23.21
CA THR A 173 10.76 -10.61 23.67
C THR A 173 11.29 -9.40 22.90
N GLU A 174 11.05 -9.34 21.58
CA GLU A 174 11.40 -8.19 20.73
C GLU A 174 10.65 -6.91 21.11
N LEU A 175 9.33 -7.02 21.36
CA LEU A 175 8.51 -5.89 21.82
C LEU A 175 8.98 -5.37 23.19
N ASN A 176 9.29 -6.27 24.11
CA ASN A 176 9.81 -5.93 25.44
C ASN A 176 11.19 -5.25 25.36
N TYR A 177 12.07 -5.75 24.48
CA TYR A 177 13.39 -5.14 24.24
C TYR A 177 13.28 -3.72 23.69
N ARG A 178 12.39 -3.52 22.71
CA ARG A 178 12.09 -2.21 22.14
C ARG A 178 11.56 -1.25 23.22
N ASN A 179 10.58 -1.67 24.02
CA ASN A 179 9.98 -0.84 25.05
C ASN A 179 11.00 -0.47 26.15
N ALA A 180 11.84 -1.40 26.59
CA ALA A 180 12.92 -1.13 27.54
C ALA A 180 13.96 -0.13 26.99
N SER A 181 14.26 -0.22 25.69
CA SER A 181 15.23 0.65 25.02
C SER A 181 14.72 2.09 24.87
N TRP A 182 13.43 2.28 24.58
CA TRP A 182 12.81 3.62 24.57
C TRP A 182 12.76 4.23 25.97
N LEU A 183 12.34 3.46 26.97
CA LEU A 183 12.31 3.93 28.36
C LEU A 183 13.72 4.31 28.87
N CYS A 184 14.76 3.59 28.43
CA CYS A 184 16.15 3.91 28.75
C CYS A 184 16.59 5.26 28.17
N LEU A 185 16.17 5.59 26.94
CA LEU A 185 16.45 6.88 26.31
C LEU A 185 15.76 8.03 27.04
N ASP A 186 14.51 7.84 27.47
CA ASP A 186 13.74 8.87 28.18
C ASP A 186 14.31 9.14 29.58
N VAL A 187 14.70 8.08 30.31
CA VAL A 187 15.39 8.19 31.62
C VAL A 187 16.74 8.89 31.49
N LEU A 188 17.50 8.60 30.43
CA LEU A 188 18.79 9.26 30.16
C LEU A 188 18.60 10.74 29.81
N ALA A 189 17.57 11.10 29.02
CA ALA A 189 17.26 12.48 28.69
C ALA A 189 16.93 13.31 29.94
N LEU A 190 16.03 12.82 30.80
CA LEU A 190 15.70 13.49 32.06
C LEU A 190 16.88 13.62 33.01
N SER A 191 17.71 12.57 33.13
CA SER A 191 18.92 12.62 33.97
C SER A 191 19.93 13.71 33.55
N ARG A 192 19.77 14.25 32.33
CA ARG A 192 20.61 15.31 31.76
C ARG A 192 19.88 16.66 31.71
N GLY A 193 18.74 16.79 32.39
CA GLY A 193 17.92 18.00 32.40
C GLY A 193 17.30 18.31 31.04
N LEU A 194 17.24 17.34 30.14
CA LEU A 194 16.60 17.50 28.84
C LEU A 194 15.10 17.20 28.99
N PRO A 195 14.21 18.01 28.39
CA PRO A 195 12.78 17.70 28.39
C PRO A 195 12.55 16.37 27.67
N VAL A 196 11.62 15.56 28.20
CA VAL A 196 11.21 14.30 27.58
C VAL A 196 10.62 14.58 26.21
N LEU A 197 10.96 13.73 25.23
CA LEU A 197 10.49 13.88 23.87
C LEU A 197 9.16 13.15 23.68
N HIS A 198 8.04 13.76 24.07
CA HIS A 198 6.75 13.47 23.43
C HIS A 198 5.83 14.70 23.32
N ASP A 199 5.18 14.80 22.15
CA ASP A 199 4.09 15.70 21.75
C ASP A 199 4.11 17.14 22.29
N TRP A 200 4.98 17.97 21.68
CA TRP A 200 4.69 19.40 21.64
C TRP A 200 3.55 19.66 20.66
N ASP A 201 2.47 20.21 21.20
CA ASP A 201 1.38 20.79 20.44
C ASP A 201 1.91 21.86 19.47
N ARG A 202 1.25 21.97 18.32
CA ARG A 202 1.73 22.57 17.07
C ARG A 202 2.01 24.07 17.16
N ASP A 203 1.58 24.73 18.23
CA ASP A 203 1.39 26.18 18.26
C ASP A 203 2.36 26.96 19.17
N GLN A 204 3.13 26.32 20.06
CA GLN A 204 3.98 27.06 21.04
C GLN A 204 5.45 27.28 20.61
N PHE A 205 5.87 26.85 19.41
CA PHE A 205 7.27 26.97 18.99
C PHE A 205 7.67 28.36 18.45
N ASN A 206 6.73 29.29 18.25
CA ASN A 206 7.06 30.58 17.64
C ASN A 206 7.70 31.61 18.59
N GLU A 207 7.86 31.33 19.89
CA GLU A 207 8.27 32.35 20.87
C GLU A 207 9.58 32.09 21.65
N LEU A 208 10.35 31.03 21.37
CA LEU A 208 11.59 30.75 22.12
C LEU A 208 12.88 31.06 21.35
N GLU A 209 13.50 32.20 21.68
CA GLU A 209 14.88 32.53 21.30
C GLU A 209 15.89 31.56 21.94
N TRP A 210 16.65 30.87 21.10
CA TRP A 210 17.77 30.01 21.51
C TRP A 210 18.87 30.80 22.22
N LYS A 211 19.08 30.58 23.52
CA LYS A 211 20.36 30.88 24.18
C LYS A 211 21.32 29.70 24.00
N ARG A 212 22.44 29.99 23.34
CA ARG A 212 23.49 29.04 22.89
C ARG A 212 24.16 28.27 24.04
N PRO A 213 24.44 26.96 23.89
CA PRO A 213 25.55 26.30 24.55
C PRO A 213 26.82 26.30 23.66
N SER A 214 27.99 26.40 24.29
CA SER A 214 29.31 26.47 23.63
C SER A 214 29.79 25.12 23.10
N ILE A 215 29.83 24.95 21.77
CA ILE A 215 30.38 23.76 21.05
C ILE A 215 31.61 24.17 20.21
N ASN A 216 32.59 24.87 20.80
CA ASN A 216 33.73 25.45 20.06
C ASN A 216 34.99 24.55 20.01
N LYS A 217 34.90 23.22 19.84
CA LYS A 217 36.11 22.35 19.88
C LYS A 217 36.19 21.23 18.83
N LEU A 218 35.90 21.51 17.56
CA LEU A 218 36.20 20.59 16.44
C LEU A 218 36.99 21.32 15.33
N GLN A 219 38.09 20.72 14.85
CA GLN A 219 39.02 21.30 13.88
C GLN A 219 38.68 20.88 12.42
N PRO A 220 38.59 21.81 11.45
CA PRO A 220 38.02 21.56 10.10
C PRO A 220 38.83 20.66 9.15
N LYS A 221 40.13 20.45 9.37
CA LYS A 221 40.97 19.63 8.47
C LYS A 221 40.71 18.11 8.55
N GLN A 222 39.99 17.64 9.56
CA GLN A 222 39.64 16.22 9.71
C GLN A 222 38.34 15.85 8.97
N ALA A 223 37.42 16.79 8.77
CA ALA A 223 36.10 16.53 8.15
C ALA A 223 36.18 16.25 6.63
N SER A 224 37.09 16.91 5.89
CA SER A 224 37.15 16.77 4.43
C SER A 224 37.68 15.42 3.94
N SER A 225 38.64 14.80 4.63
CA SER A 225 39.14 13.47 4.24
C SER A 225 38.15 12.34 4.55
N TRP A 226 37.13 12.59 5.38
CA TRP A 226 36.14 11.58 5.80
C TRP A 226 35.05 11.36 4.74
N LEU A 227 34.69 12.40 3.98
CA LEU A 227 33.74 12.30 2.85
C LEU A 227 34.35 11.62 1.61
N GLU A 228 35.67 11.64 1.48
CA GLU A 228 36.41 10.95 0.40
C GLU A 228 36.67 9.47 0.72
N THR A 229 36.65 9.06 2.00
CA THR A 229 37.12 7.73 2.47
C THR A 229 36.03 6.65 2.56
N GLY A 230 35.00 6.70 1.71
CA GLY A 230 33.95 5.65 1.66
C GLY A 230 32.94 5.69 2.81
N LEU A 231 33.05 6.67 3.72
CA LEU A 231 32.09 6.92 4.80
C LEU A 231 30.72 7.35 4.27
N PHE A 232 30.67 8.19 3.22
CA PHE A 232 29.41 8.56 2.56
C PHE A 232 28.68 7.34 2.00
N GLN A 233 29.40 6.43 1.33
CA GLN A 233 28.81 5.19 0.84
C GLN A 233 28.38 4.30 2.00
N LEU A 234 29.14 4.24 3.11
CA LEU A 234 28.75 3.53 4.33
C LEU A 234 27.48 4.11 4.97
N SER A 235 27.34 5.44 5.04
CA SER A 235 26.17 6.13 5.58
C SER A 235 24.94 5.93 4.70
N LEU A 236 25.09 5.99 3.38
CA LEU A 236 24.03 5.59 2.45
C LEU A 236 23.64 4.14 2.68
N ASP A 237 24.61 3.22 2.70
CA ASP A 237 24.35 1.80 2.92
C ASP A 237 23.57 1.61 4.24
N LEU A 238 23.98 2.24 5.35
CA LEU A 238 23.33 2.21 6.67
C LEU A 238 21.91 2.79 6.69
N LEU A 239 21.63 3.82 5.90
CA LEU A 239 20.27 4.34 5.74
C LEU A 239 19.38 3.38 4.94
N PHE A 240 19.96 2.62 4.01
CA PHE A 240 19.27 1.55 3.26
C PHE A 240 19.20 0.21 4.02
N PHE A 241 19.84 0.10 5.20
CA PHE A 241 19.81 -1.09 6.06
C PHE A 241 18.62 -1.13 7.03
N ILE A 242 17.86 -0.03 7.16
CA ILE A 242 16.71 0.07 8.08
C ILE A 242 15.49 -0.65 7.44
N PRO A 243 14.81 -1.58 8.15
CA PRO A 243 13.84 -2.48 7.53
C PRO A 243 12.61 -1.77 6.96
N ASN A 244 12.21 -2.18 5.76
CA ASN A 244 10.92 -1.87 5.13
C ASN A 244 9.85 -2.88 5.55
N GLY A 245 9.64 -3.10 6.85
CA GLY A 245 8.51 -3.89 7.38
C GLY A 245 8.24 -5.27 6.76
N THR A 246 9.14 -5.82 5.94
CA THR A 246 8.95 -7.06 5.20
C THR A 246 10.20 -7.91 5.38
N SER A 247 9.95 -9.07 5.97
CA SER A 247 10.83 -10.16 6.42
C SER A 247 12.23 -10.23 5.82
N GLY A 248 13.24 -10.01 6.67
CA GLY A 248 14.59 -10.57 6.54
C GLY A 248 15.05 -11.06 7.91
N GLU A 249 15.74 -12.20 7.97
CA GLU A 249 16.32 -12.74 9.20
C GLU A 249 17.17 -11.67 9.91
N ASN A 250 16.87 -11.41 11.19
CA ASN A 250 17.55 -10.45 12.06
C ASN A 250 17.43 -8.97 11.65
N GLY A 251 16.35 -8.60 10.94
CA GLY A 251 16.06 -7.19 10.64
C GLY A 251 16.97 -6.54 9.58
N ILE A 252 17.79 -7.34 8.89
CA ILE A 252 18.67 -6.93 7.80
C ILE A 252 18.17 -7.57 6.50
N SER A 253 18.02 -6.81 5.43
CA SER A 253 17.68 -7.39 4.12
C SER A 253 18.76 -8.38 3.66
N LEU A 254 18.38 -9.45 2.94
CA LEU A 254 19.32 -10.46 2.44
C LEU A 254 20.47 -9.83 1.61
N ALA A 255 20.12 -8.84 0.78
CA ALA A 255 21.08 -8.04 0.02
C ALA A 255 21.98 -7.18 0.93
N GLY A 256 21.45 -6.67 2.03
CA GLY A 256 22.23 -6.00 3.06
C GLY A 256 23.27 -6.92 3.69
N LYS A 257 22.87 -8.14 4.07
CA LYS A 257 23.76 -9.15 4.67
C LYS A 257 24.92 -9.51 3.73
N ALA A 258 24.65 -9.68 2.44
CA ALA A 258 25.66 -9.95 1.41
C ALA A 258 26.67 -8.79 1.24
N ARG A 259 26.18 -7.53 1.19
CA ARG A 259 27.04 -6.33 1.07
C ARG A 259 27.99 -6.16 2.26
N LEU A 260 27.52 -6.45 3.46
CA LEU A 260 28.31 -6.35 4.69
C LEU A 260 29.46 -7.36 4.70
N ASN A 261 29.19 -8.61 4.31
CA ASN A 261 30.19 -9.68 4.22
C ASN A 261 31.32 -9.35 3.24
N HIS A 262 30.99 -8.72 2.10
CA HIS A 262 31.99 -8.31 1.11
C HIS A 262 32.94 -7.20 1.61
N ARG A 263 32.44 -6.20 2.36
CA ARG A 263 33.31 -5.14 2.94
C ARG A 263 34.23 -5.66 4.03
N ILE A 264 33.77 -6.64 4.82
CA ILE A 264 34.61 -7.33 5.79
C ILE A 264 35.80 -7.98 5.06
N ALA A 265 35.55 -8.68 3.95
CA ALA A 265 36.59 -9.27 3.13
C ALA A 265 37.58 -8.23 2.55
N GLN A 266 37.09 -7.07 2.06
CA GLN A 266 37.96 -5.99 1.57
C GLN A 266 38.82 -5.35 2.68
N SER A 267 38.25 -5.14 3.87
CA SER A 267 39.00 -4.62 5.03
C SER A 267 40.12 -5.58 5.47
N GLU A 268 39.91 -6.88 5.27
CA GLU A 268 40.88 -7.93 5.58
C GLU A 268 42.04 -7.96 4.57
N VAL A 269 41.77 -7.62 3.30
CA VAL A 269 42.80 -7.42 2.27
C VAL A 269 43.66 -6.18 2.56
N VAL A 270 43.06 -5.08 3.01
CA VAL A 270 43.79 -3.86 3.42
C VAL A 270 44.65 -4.13 4.67
N ARG A 271 44.12 -4.89 5.65
CA ARG A 271 44.87 -5.31 6.85
C ARG A 271 46.05 -6.23 6.50
N ARG A 272 45.92 -7.11 5.50
CA ARG A 272 47.02 -7.96 5.00
C ARG A 272 48.12 -7.19 4.25
N ARG A 273 47.83 -5.98 3.77
CA ARG A 273 48.81 -5.11 3.08
C ARG A 273 49.61 -4.19 4.01
N GLY A 274 49.50 -4.37 5.33
CA GLY A 274 50.42 -3.76 6.30
C GLY A 274 50.24 -2.26 6.58
N MET A 275 49.16 -1.62 6.11
CA MET A 275 48.84 -0.24 6.49
C MET A 275 48.32 -0.19 7.94
N GLN A 276 49.17 0.24 8.87
CA GLN A 276 48.79 0.45 10.27
C GLN A 276 48.06 1.79 10.42
N THR A 277 46.75 1.74 10.70
CA THR A 277 46.02 2.91 11.23
C THR A 277 46.00 2.83 12.76
N ASN A 278 46.44 3.90 13.43
CA ASN A 278 46.57 3.99 14.90
C ASN A 278 45.20 4.16 15.61
N ALA A 279 44.29 3.21 15.43
CA ALA A 279 43.03 3.13 16.17
C ALA A 279 42.86 1.73 16.76
N ARG A 280 43.57 1.45 17.86
CA ARG A 280 43.35 0.24 18.66
C ARG A 280 42.06 0.42 19.47
N GLY A 281 40.94 0.05 18.87
CA GLY A 281 39.63 0.04 19.55
C GLY A 281 38.39 -0.11 18.66
N LEU A 282 38.52 -0.35 17.33
CA LEU A 282 37.41 -0.21 16.38
C LEU A 282 37.16 -1.45 15.49
N PHE A 283 37.14 -2.68 16.02
CA PHE A 283 36.66 -3.86 15.27
C PHE A 283 36.01 -4.92 16.18
N PRO A 284 35.04 -5.71 15.67
CA PRO A 284 34.30 -6.69 16.47
C PRO A 284 35.20 -7.84 16.95
N ASN A 285 34.93 -8.35 18.14
CA ASN A 285 35.66 -9.47 18.74
C ASN A 285 35.44 -10.76 17.94
N ARG A 286 36.52 -11.46 17.56
CA ARG A 286 36.49 -12.81 17.00
C ARG A 286 36.66 -13.84 18.12
N GLN A 287 35.74 -14.79 18.25
CA GLN A 287 36.07 -16.13 18.74
C GLN A 287 35.88 -17.13 17.61
N MET A 288 36.92 -17.93 17.36
CA MET A 288 36.88 -19.06 16.45
C MET A 288 36.55 -20.31 17.24
N ASN A 289 35.40 -20.94 16.96
CA ASN A 289 35.14 -22.34 17.22
C ASN A 289 34.23 -22.89 16.11
N GLY A 290 34.85 -23.44 15.06
CA GLY A 290 34.31 -24.53 14.23
C GLY A 290 33.01 -24.37 13.42
N GLY A 291 32.29 -23.24 13.46
CA GLY A 291 31.03 -23.03 12.73
C GLY A 291 31.01 -21.75 11.87
N PRO A 292 29.98 -21.55 11.01
CA PRO A 292 29.88 -20.36 10.16
C PRO A 292 29.86 -19.08 10.99
N LEU A 293 30.70 -18.10 10.62
CA LEU A 293 30.89 -16.83 11.33
C LEU A 293 29.56 -16.07 11.50
N VAL A 294 29.10 -15.93 12.75
CA VAL A 294 28.04 -14.99 13.12
C VAL A 294 28.69 -13.77 13.78
N LEU A 295 28.60 -12.61 13.11
CA LEU A 295 29.08 -11.32 13.62
C LEU A 295 27.93 -10.59 14.30
N SER A 296 27.98 -10.41 15.62
CA SER A 296 27.12 -9.47 16.35
C SER A 296 27.87 -8.15 16.56
N TRP A 297 27.22 -7.03 16.23
CA TRP A 297 27.79 -5.69 16.39
C TRP A 297 27.38 -5.07 17.73
N ASN A 298 28.24 -4.20 18.27
CA ASN A 298 27.95 -3.36 19.43
C ASN A 298 27.09 -2.15 18.99
N GLU A 299 25.85 -2.09 19.47
CA GLU A 299 24.83 -1.06 19.16
C GLU A 299 25.29 0.38 19.51
N SER A 300 26.28 0.52 20.41
CA SER A 300 26.93 1.79 20.75
C SER A 300 27.63 2.44 19.55
N TYR A 301 28.22 1.64 18.65
CA TYR A 301 28.93 2.12 17.46
C TYR A 301 27.99 2.77 16.43
N LEU A 302 26.80 2.19 16.23
CA LEU A 302 25.77 2.73 15.33
C LEU A 302 25.24 4.09 15.84
N ARG A 303 25.23 4.28 17.17
CA ARG A 303 24.81 5.52 17.83
C ARG A 303 25.84 6.64 17.63
N GLU A 304 27.15 6.34 17.76
CA GLU A 304 28.23 7.30 17.48
C GLU A 304 28.28 7.73 16.01
N LEU A 305 28.00 6.81 15.07
CA LEU A 305 27.99 7.11 13.64
C LEU A 305 26.86 8.09 13.24
N LYS A 306 25.71 7.99 13.92
CA LYS A 306 24.56 8.89 13.70
C LYS A 306 24.84 10.31 14.21
N VAL A 307 25.55 10.43 15.33
CA VAL A 307 26.01 11.71 15.89
C VAL A 307 27.07 12.34 14.98
N ALA A 308 28.00 11.53 14.45
CA ALA A 308 29.01 11.98 13.49
C ALA A 308 28.37 12.57 12.21
N CYS A 309 27.36 11.90 11.63
CA CYS A 309 26.66 12.41 10.43
C CYS A 309 26.01 13.79 10.64
N ILE A 310 25.41 14.02 11.81
CA ILE A 310 24.77 15.30 12.16
C ILE A 310 25.82 16.39 12.40
N SER A 311 26.93 16.04 13.05
CA SER A 311 28.07 16.94 13.28
C SER A 311 28.72 17.37 11.96
N GLU A 312 28.89 16.45 11.01
CA GLU A 312 29.46 16.71 9.68
C GLU A 312 28.59 17.64 8.82
N ILE A 313 27.26 17.44 8.84
CA ILE A 313 26.32 18.36 8.19
C ILE A 313 26.47 19.78 8.77
N GLY A 314 26.59 19.89 10.10
CA GLY A 314 26.82 21.16 10.78
C GLY A 314 28.13 21.84 10.37
N VAL A 315 29.23 21.08 10.28
CA VAL A 315 30.55 21.58 9.89
C VAL A 315 30.58 22.04 8.43
N ALA A 316 29.98 21.28 7.49
CA ALA A 316 29.91 21.66 6.08
C ALA A 316 29.15 22.99 5.89
N ILE A 317 28.04 23.19 6.61
CA ILE A 317 27.22 24.41 6.56
C ILE A 317 27.95 25.60 7.22
N GLN A 318 28.65 25.36 8.32
CA GLN A 318 29.37 26.40 9.06
C GLN A 318 30.60 26.90 8.29
N ASN A 319 31.34 26.01 7.63
CA ASN A 319 32.50 26.36 6.81
C ASN A 319 32.08 27.16 5.56
N GLN A 320 30.89 26.93 4.99
CA GLN A 320 30.37 27.74 3.86
C GLN A 320 30.13 29.21 4.27
N ARG A 321 29.86 29.49 5.55
CA ARG A 321 29.69 30.86 6.07
C ARG A 321 31.00 31.57 6.38
N GLN A 322 32.10 30.84 6.56
CA GLN A 322 33.44 31.38 6.80
C GLN A 322 34.23 31.35 5.47
N ARG A 323 34.23 32.49 4.77
CA ARG A 323 34.49 32.67 3.33
C ARG A 323 35.92 32.35 2.78
N ASP A 324 36.62 31.31 3.22
CA ASP A 324 37.98 30.99 2.70
C ASP A 324 38.23 29.51 2.36
N ILE A 325 37.20 28.67 2.28
CA ILE A 325 37.36 27.25 1.90
C ILE A 325 36.46 26.94 0.71
N ASP A 326 37.06 26.60 -0.44
CA ASP A 326 36.37 26.03 -1.60
C ASP A 326 35.79 24.66 -1.23
N ILE A 327 34.57 24.65 -0.71
CA ILE A 327 33.84 23.41 -0.48
C ILE A 327 33.36 22.90 -1.84
N ASN A 328 33.88 21.74 -2.25
CA ASN A 328 33.48 21.06 -3.47
C ASN A 328 31.94 20.93 -3.55
N GLU A 329 31.33 21.43 -4.63
CA GLU A 329 29.88 21.34 -4.92
C GLU A 329 29.33 19.91 -4.71
N LEU A 330 30.16 18.90 -4.99
CA LEU A 330 29.88 17.49 -4.74
C LEU A 330 29.57 17.20 -3.25
N HIS A 331 30.33 17.77 -2.33
CA HIS A 331 30.14 17.58 -0.89
C HIS A 331 28.84 18.20 -0.41
N ILE A 332 28.47 19.36 -0.95
CA ILE A 332 27.18 20.00 -0.67
C ILE A 332 26.06 19.09 -1.17
N LYS A 333 26.11 18.60 -2.41
CA LYS A 333 25.10 17.67 -2.95
C LYS A 333 24.99 16.39 -2.12
N ARG A 334 26.11 15.80 -1.70
CA ARG A 334 26.12 14.61 -0.83
C ARG A 334 25.54 14.89 0.55
N ALA A 335 25.85 16.04 1.15
CA ALA A 335 25.28 16.46 2.43
C ALA A 335 23.77 16.71 2.33
N LEU A 336 23.31 17.39 1.28
CA LEU A 336 21.89 17.61 1.01
C LEU A 336 21.16 16.28 0.81
N LEU A 337 21.77 15.33 0.09
CA LEU A 337 21.23 13.99 -0.08
C LEU A 337 21.05 13.30 1.29
N LEU A 338 22.09 13.27 2.13
CA LEU A 338 21.98 12.69 3.48
C LEU A 338 20.92 13.40 4.33
N CYS A 339 20.80 14.73 4.24
CA CYS A 339 19.77 15.48 4.94
C CYS A 339 18.36 15.04 4.53
N ILE A 340 18.11 14.93 3.23
CA ILE A 340 16.80 14.48 2.69
C ILE A 340 16.49 13.06 3.15
N LEU A 341 17.50 12.18 3.23
CA LEU A 341 17.33 10.77 3.61
C LEU A 341 17.11 10.57 5.11
N VAL A 342 17.78 11.36 5.97
CA VAL A 342 17.74 11.23 7.43
C VAL A 342 16.55 11.98 8.05
N ALA A 343 16.09 13.06 7.41
CA ALA A 343 15.04 13.92 7.91
C ALA A 343 13.69 13.19 7.98
N SER A 344 13.17 12.94 9.20
CA SER A 344 11.74 12.67 9.34
C SER A 344 10.93 13.95 9.14
N SER A 345 9.99 13.96 8.19
CA SER A 345 9.16 15.14 7.83
C SER A 345 8.46 15.78 9.04
N HIS A 346 8.18 14.98 10.08
CA HIS A 346 7.53 15.44 11.31
C HIS A 346 8.50 15.56 12.50
N SER A 347 9.75 15.10 12.35
CA SER A 347 10.77 15.25 13.39
C SER A 347 11.41 16.63 13.37
N MET A 348 11.84 17.11 14.54
CA MET A 348 12.63 18.34 14.67
C MET A 348 13.91 18.29 13.82
N HIS A 349 14.56 17.14 13.71
CA HIS A 349 15.71 16.93 12.82
C HIS A 349 15.37 17.16 11.35
N GLY A 350 14.18 16.74 10.91
CA GLY A 350 13.74 16.95 9.53
C GLY A 350 13.27 18.37 9.25
N LYS A 351 12.68 19.07 10.23
CA LYS A 351 12.38 20.51 10.11
C LYS A 351 13.67 21.34 10.04
N VAL A 352 14.67 21.03 10.89
CA VAL A 352 16.00 21.67 10.84
C VAL A 352 16.71 21.37 9.52
N ALA A 353 16.71 20.12 9.06
CA ALA A 353 17.26 19.76 7.76
C ALA A 353 16.53 20.47 6.60
N THR A 354 15.21 20.59 6.65
CA THR A 354 14.40 21.31 5.64
C THR A 354 14.66 22.81 5.66
N GLU A 355 14.81 23.41 6.83
CA GLU A 355 15.14 24.83 6.97
C GLU A 355 16.58 25.13 6.52
N ILE A 356 17.52 24.23 6.81
CA ILE A 356 18.88 24.25 6.25
C ILE A 356 18.82 24.11 4.73
N LEU A 357 18.06 23.15 4.19
CA LEU A 357 17.86 22.93 2.77
C LEU A 357 17.35 24.22 2.10
N ASN A 358 16.30 24.83 2.64
CA ASN A 358 15.71 26.06 2.11
C ASN A 358 16.69 27.25 2.19
N LYS A 359 17.39 27.42 3.33
CA LYS A 359 18.36 28.51 3.52
C LYS A 359 19.60 28.35 2.65
N SER A 360 20.15 27.15 2.54
CA SER A 360 21.34 26.86 1.72
C SER A 360 21.02 26.92 0.22
N TYR A 361 19.83 26.49 -0.20
CA TYR A 361 19.39 26.58 -1.60
C TYR A 361 19.18 28.05 -2.03
N HIS A 362 18.60 28.88 -1.17
CA HIS A 362 18.40 30.31 -1.47
C HIS A 362 19.68 31.17 -1.33
N LEU A 363 20.73 30.71 -0.65
CA LEU A 363 21.97 31.48 -0.44
C LEU A 363 22.99 31.44 -1.59
N GLY A 364 22.68 30.79 -2.71
CA GLY A 364 23.37 30.98 -3.99
C GLY A 364 24.61 30.12 -4.19
N LEU A 365 24.54 29.17 -5.13
CA LEU A 365 25.68 28.46 -5.76
C LEU A 365 26.40 29.34 -6.81
N GLY A 366 26.43 30.66 -6.62
CA GLY A 366 27.06 31.62 -7.53
C GLY A 366 28.42 32.07 -7.01
N GLY A 367 29.47 31.89 -7.83
CA GLY A 367 30.86 32.19 -7.50
C GLY A 367 31.14 33.64 -7.08
N SER A 368 32.23 33.78 -6.31
CA SER A 368 32.74 35.01 -5.72
C SER A 368 33.18 36.04 -6.77
N ASN A 369 32.57 37.24 -6.79
CA ASN A 369 33.22 38.48 -7.26
C ASN A 369 32.46 39.77 -6.87
N ALA A 370 31.84 39.81 -5.69
CA ALA A 370 31.20 41.04 -5.21
C ALA A 370 31.20 41.15 -3.68
N ALA A 371 32.37 41.41 -3.07
CA ALA A 371 32.42 41.75 -1.64
C ALA A 371 33.64 42.61 -1.27
N SER A 372 33.75 43.81 -1.84
CA SER A 372 34.66 44.85 -1.34
C SER A 372 33.92 46.16 -1.11
N ALA A 373 32.93 46.17 -0.22
CA ALA A 373 32.42 47.39 0.41
C ALA A 373 31.48 47.04 1.57
N LEU A 374 31.96 47.21 2.81
CA LEU A 374 31.31 47.92 3.92
C LEU A 374 31.75 47.36 5.29
N LYS A 375 32.39 48.25 6.07
CA LYS A 375 32.75 48.09 7.48
C LYS A 375 31.52 48.29 8.38
N PRO A 376 31.48 47.72 9.60
CA PRO A 376 30.39 47.94 10.54
C PRO A 376 30.74 49.01 11.59
N SER A 377 30.02 50.13 11.62
CA SER A 377 29.83 50.93 12.83
C SER A 377 28.81 52.07 12.66
N SER A 378 28.05 52.30 13.75
CA SER A 378 27.23 53.46 14.15
C SER A 378 25.77 53.61 13.67
N LEU A 379 24.86 53.24 14.59
CA LEU A 379 23.73 54.02 15.17
C LEU A 379 22.55 54.53 14.32
N LEU A 380 21.38 54.06 14.75
CA LEU A 380 20.12 54.80 15.00
C LEU A 380 19.96 56.22 14.42
N SER A 381 18.90 56.33 13.62
CA SER A 381 18.06 57.50 13.36
C SER A 381 18.60 58.62 12.47
N GLY A 382 17.87 58.90 11.37
CA GLY A 382 18.08 60.10 10.57
C GLY A 382 17.60 59.96 9.12
N LYS A 383 16.39 60.41 8.85
CA LYS A 383 15.72 60.45 7.53
C LYS A 383 16.59 61.02 6.40
N ARG A 384 16.66 60.34 5.25
CA ARG A 384 16.52 60.96 3.90
C ARG A 384 16.40 59.89 2.80
N LYS A 385 15.36 60.04 1.97
CA LYS A 385 15.13 59.31 0.71
C LYS A 385 16.25 59.61 -0.28
N LYS A 386 16.89 58.57 -0.82
CA LYS A 386 17.55 58.59 -2.13
C LYS A 386 17.19 57.31 -2.88
N THR A 387 16.55 57.49 -4.03
CA THR A 387 16.23 56.49 -5.04
C THR A 387 17.52 55.93 -5.63
N LEU A 388 17.75 54.63 -5.46
CA LEU A 388 18.71 53.84 -6.22
C LEU A 388 17.92 52.84 -7.06
N ALA A 389 18.23 52.78 -8.35
CA ALA A 389 17.58 51.92 -9.33
C ALA A 389 17.75 50.43 -8.95
N PRO A 390 16.76 49.56 -9.26
CA PRO A 390 16.90 48.13 -9.02
C PRO A 390 17.90 47.55 -10.02
N THR A 391 19.12 47.27 -9.57
CA THR A 391 20.00 46.34 -10.27
C THR A 391 19.36 44.95 -10.24
N ALA A 392 19.17 44.35 -11.42
CA ALA A 392 18.54 43.04 -11.57
C ALA A 392 19.20 41.98 -10.66
N PRO A 393 18.41 41.10 -10.00
CA PRO A 393 18.97 40.00 -9.23
C PRO A 393 19.75 39.08 -10.17
N ALA A 394 20.97 38.71 -9.77
CA ALA A 394 21.80 37.77 -10.50
C ALA A 394 21.04 36.45 -10.72
N ARG A 395 20.97 35.99 -11.98
CA ARG A 395 20.32 34.74 -12.36
C ARG A 395 21.09 33.56 -11.76
N PRO A 396 20.46 32.62 -11.04
CA PRO A 396 21.06 31.33 -10.77
C PRO A 396 21.08 30.53 -12.07
N SER A 397 22.27 30.35 -12.65
CA SER A 397 22.48 29.55 -13.86
C SER A 397 23.44 28.41 -13.55
N GLY A 398 22.92 27.20 -13.42
CA GLY A 398 23.74 25.99 -13.30
C GLY A 398 22.94 24.72 -13.60
N PRO A 399 23.41 23.83 -14.50
CA PRO A 399 22.82 22.50 -14.79
C PRO A 399 22.91 21.49 -13.62
N GLY A 400 23.23 21.97 -12.41
CA GLY A 400 23.51 21.18 -11.22
C GLY A 400 22.28 20.55 -10.55
N ASP A 401 21.09 21.12 -10.76
CA ASP A 401 19.89 20.79 -9.99
C ASP A 401 19.13 19.58 -10.55
N LEU A 402 19.02 19.45 -11.88
CA LEU A 402 18.37 18.29 -12.50
C LEU A 402 19.18 17.01 -12.31
N THR A 403 20.51 17.10 -12.37
CA THR A 403 21.42 15.98 -12.12
C THR A 403 21.27 15.46 -10.68
N PHE A 404 21.10 16.37 -9.71
CA PHE A 404 20.83 16.02 -8.32
C PHE A 404 19.49 15.29 -8.16
N CYS A 405 18.44 15.78 -8.83
CA CYS A 405 17.13 15.12 -8.82
C CYS A 405 17.15 13.74 -9.46
N CYS A 406 17.86 13.57 -10.59
CA CYS A 406 18.05 12.25 -11.20
C CYS A 406 18.82 11.31 -10.26
N SER A 407 19.79 11.83 -9.50
CA SER A 407 20.52 11.06 -8.47
C SER A 407 19.59 10.59 -7.36
N LEU A 408 18.72 11.49 -6.88
CA LEU A 408 17.76 11.20 -5.83
C LEU A 408 16.69 10.19 -6.30
N MET A 409 16.16 10.35 -7.52
CA MET A 409 15.22 9.39 -8.13
C MET A 409 15.86 8.03 -8.37
N SER A 410 17.13 7.97 -8.78
CA SER A 410 17.86 6.71 -8.95
C SER A 410 17.93 5.93 -7.63
N LEU A 411 18.09 6.63 -6.50
CA LEU A 411 18.02 6.00 -5.19
C LEU A 411 16.60 5.59 -4.78
N VAL A 412 15.57 6.36 -5.15
CA VAL A 412 14.16 6.00 -4.90
C VAL A 412 13.79 4.68 -5.59
N LEU A 413 14.25 4.51 -6.84
CA LEU A 413 14.04 3.32 -7.67
C LEU A 413 14.87 2.11 -7.26
N GLY A 414 16.00 2.34 -6.60
CA GLY A 414 17.01 1.29 -6.42
C GLY A 414 17.83 1.05 -7.68
N LEU A 415 18.98 0.40 -7.53
CA LEU A 415 19.96 0.26 -8.61
C LEU A 415 19.50 -0.71 -9.70
N GLU A 416 18.71 -1.74 -9.41
CA GLU A 416 18.27 -2.69 -10.44
C GLU A 416 17.49 -1.97 -11.54
N THR A 417 16.48 -1.20 -11.14
CA THR A 417 15.67 -0.41 -12.08
C THR A 417 16.44 0.78 -12.61
N SER A 418 17.07 1.58 -11.75
CA SER A 418 17.78 2.78 -12.20
C SER A 418 19.01 2.47 -13.04
N SER A 419 19.70 1.35 -12.86
CA SER A 419 20.84 0.95 -13.70
C SER A 419 20.41 0.60 -15.11
N SER A 420 19.30 -0.11 -15.29
CA SER A 420 18.77 -0.40 -16.64
C SER A 420 18.42 0.88 -17.40
N ILE A 421 17.96 1.91 -16.67
CA ILE A 421 17.68 3.25 -17.21
C ILE A 421 19.00 4.00 -17.47
N LEU A 422 19.87 4.14 -16.47
CA LEU A 422 21.17 4.84 -16.56
C LEU A 422 22.08 4.23 -17.63
N GLN A 423 22.00 2.93 -17.89
CA GLN A 423 22.75 2.27 -18.95
C GLN A 423 22.40 2.81 -20.35
N LYS A 424 21.14 3.20 -20.58
CA LYS A 424 20.72 3.86 -21.84
C LYS A 424 21.40 5.23 -22.02
N TYR A 425 21.80 5.86 -20.90
CA TYR A 425 22.43 7.19 -20.87
C TYR A 425 23.93 7.12 -20.55
N ARG A 426 24.56 5.93 -20.59
CA ARG A 426 25.96 5.74 -20.17
C ARG A 426 26.97 6.56 -20.99
N HIS A 427 26.62 6.88 -22.24
CA HIS A 427 27.44 7.71 -23.13
C HIS A 427 27.32 9.20 -22.84
N THR A 428 26.44 9.61 -21.92
CA THR A 428 26.19 11.02 -21.60
C THR A 428 26.95 11.42 -20.33
N GLU A 429 27.36 12.68 -20.25
CA GLU A 429 28.05 13.23 -19.07
C GLU A 429 27.16 13.17 -17.80
N VAL A 430 25.84 13.12 -17.98
CA VAL A 430 24.84 13.09 -16.91
C VAL A 430 24.95 11.82 -16.07
N ALA A 431 25.09 10.65 -16.70
CA ALA A 431 25.24 9.39 -15.98
C ALA A 431 26.51 9.39 -15.11
N ALA A 432 27.62 9.90 -15.65
CA ALA A 432 28.88 10.03 -14.90
C ALA A 432 28.75 11.02 -13.72
N LYS A 433 28.01 12.11 -13.87
CA LYS A 433 27.74 13.07 -12.79
C LYS A 433 26.86 12.46 -11.69
N ILE A 434 25.83 11.68 -12.06
CA ILE A 434 24.97 10.96 -11.09
C ILE A 434 25.79 9.94 -10.30
N GLU A 435 26.62 9.15 -10.99
CA GLU A 435 27.54 8.21 -10.32
C GLU A 435 28.54 8.94 -9.44
N THR A 436 28.98 10.13 -9.82
CA THR A 436 29.88 10.94 -8.98
C THR A 436 29.17 11.39 -7.70
N ILE A 437 27.92 11.88 -7.79
CA ILE A 437 27.12 12.29 -6.63
C ILE A 437 26.85 11.10 -5.71
N LEU A 438 26.35 10.00 -6.26
CA LEU A 438 25.98 8.83 -5.48
C LEU A 438 27.20 7.99 -5.01
N GLY A 439 28.37 8.23 -5.58
CA GLY A 439 29.56 7.40 -5.44
C GLY A 439 29.65 6.35 -6.57
N ARG A 440 30.83 6.22 -7.19
CA ARG A 440 31.07 5.26 -8.28
C ARG A 440 30.76 3.85 -7.79
N ALA A 441 29.90 3.14 -8.52
CA ALA A 441 29.80 1.70 -8.36
C ALA A 441 31.13 1.10 -8.85
N ASN A 442 31.97 0.63 -7.92
CA ASN A 442 33.30 0.09 -8.24
C ASN A 442 33.19 -1.00 -9.33
N SER A 443 33.47 -0.64 -10.57
CA SER A 443 33.46 -1.53 -11.74
C SER A 443 34.83 -1.64 -12.43
N THR A 444 35.84 -0.93 -11.93
CA THR A 444 37.17 -0.86 -12.56
C THR A 444 38.18 -1.88 -12.01
N GLN A 445 37.74 -3.02 -11.49
CA GLN A 445 38.62 -4.18 -11.43
C GLN A 445 38.24 -5.13 -12.56
N GLU A 446 39.03 -5.10 -13.62
CA GLU A 446 39.19 -6.22 -14.54
C GLU A 446 39.69 -7.43 -13.72
N SER A 447 38.77 -8.13 -13.05
CA SER A 447 39.06 -9.44 -12.47
C SER A 447 38.66 -10.51 -13.47
N THR A 448 39.66 -11.14 -14.06
CA THR A 448 39.56 -12.46 -14.66
C THR A 448 38.94 -13.44 -13.64
N ALA A 449 37.94 -14.18 -14.11
CA ALA A 449 37.23 -15.29 -13.45
C ALA A 449 36.24 -14.95 -12.31
N GLY A 450 34.97 -14.76 -12.71
CA GLY A 450 33.88 -15.59 -12.18
C GLY A 450 33.27 -15.22 -10.82
N THR A 451 32.82 -13.97 -10.61
CA THR A 451 31.56 -13.64 -9.88
C THR A 451 31.27 -12.13 -10.04
N ASN A 452 30.59 -11.75 -11.12
CA ASN A 452 30.16 -10.35 -11.34
C ASN A 452 28.94 -10.01 -10.46
N GLN A 453 29.13 -9.83 -9.15
CA GLN A 453 28.13 -9.11 -8.33
C GLN A 453 28.53 -7.64 -8.24
N VAL A 454 28.07 -6.87 -9.21
CA VAL A 454 28.06 -5.39 -9.13
C VAL A 454 27.22 -4.99 -7.91
N PHE A 455 27.75 -4.11 -7.06
CA PHE A 455 27.05 -3.63 -5.86
C PHE A 455 25.65 -3.08 -6.19
N GLN A 456 24.58 -3.84 -5.91
CA GLN A 456 23.20 -3.37 -6.08
C GLN A 456 22.78 -2.51 -4.89
N ARG A 457 22.30 -1.28 -5.11
CA ARG A 457 21.61 -0.47 -4.08
C ARG A 457 20.13 -0.83 -4.06
N ALA A 458 19.56 -1.13 -2.89
CA ALA A 458 18.13 -1.40 -2.77
C ALA A 458 17.31 -0.10 -2.95
N PRO A 459 16.06 -0.17 -3.42
CA PRO A 459 15.15 0.98 -3.43
C PRO A 459 14.95 1.53 -2.01
N MET A 460 14.80 2.86 -1.89
CA MET A 460 14.57 3.54 -0.59
C MET A 460 13.39 2.93 0.21
N PRO A 461 13.33 3.11 1.53
CA PRO A 461 12.08 2.98 2.26
C PRO A 461 10.99 3.91 1.72
N PHE A 462 9.73 3.46 1.73
CA PHE A 462 8.59 4.22 1.18
C PHE A 462 8.54 5.66 1.71
N VAL A 463 8.65 5.82 3.03
CA VAL A 463 8.58 7.12 3.70
C VAL A 463 9.74 8.03 3.31
N VAL A 464 10.93 7.46 3.03
CA VAL A 464 12.10 8.22 2.59
C VAL A 464 11.96 8.60 1.11
N ALA A 465 11.43 7.67 0.29
CA ALA A 465 11.11 7.91 -1.10
C ALA A 465 10.07 9.04 -1.29
N GLU A 466 9.02 9.08 -0.46
CA GLU A 466 7.99 10.12 -0.50
C GLU A 466 8.58 11.52 -0.24
N ARG A 467 9.50 11.63 0.72
CA ARG A 467 10.19 12.89 1.03
C ARG A 467 11.12 13.31 -0.10
N ALA A 468 11.85 12.36 -0.65
CA ALA A 468 12.71 12.58 -1.80
C ALA A 468 11.91 13.11 -3.00
N VAL A 469 10.79 12.47 -3.34
CA VAL A 469 9.89 12.93 -4.41
C VAL A 469 9.27 14.29 -4.09
N SER A 470 8.83 14.51 -2.86
CA SER A 470 8.27 15.81 -2.44
C SER A 470 9.29 16.93 -2.56
N PHE A 471 10.56 16.66 -2.21
CA PHE A 471 11.66 17.62 -2.39
C PHE A 471 11.87 17.97 -3.87
N ILE A 472 11.87 16.96 -4.75
CA ILE A 472 12.00 17.16 -6.21
C ILE A 472 10.86 18.06 -6.71
N LEU A 473 9.62 17.72 -6.38
CA LEU A 473 8.43 18.44 -6.82
C LEU A 473 8.37 19.90 -6.33
N ASN A 474 8.77 20.15 -5.08
CA ASN A 474 8.58 21.44 -4.42
C ASN A 474 9.73 22.42 -4.65
N ASN A 475 10.97 21.95 -4.76
CA ASN A 475 12.14 22.82 -4.80
C ASN A 475 12.75 22.92 -6.21
N THR A 476 12.95 21.79 -6.88
CA THR A 476 13.71 21.79 -8.13
C THR A 476 12.87 22.10 -9.37
N LEU A 477 11.63 21.62 -9.43
CA LEU A 477 10.74 21.89 -10.56
C LEU A 477 9.97 23.23 -10.42
N LYS A 478 10.12 23.93 -9.29
CA LYS A 478 9.43 25.19 -8.98
C LYS A 478 10.21 26.45 -9.39
N GLU A 479 11.54 26.41 -9.48
CA GLU A 479 12.34 27.64 -9.70
C GLU A 479 13.43 27.51 -10.78
N ALA A 480 13.74 26.31 -11.28
CA ALA A 480 14.77 26.14 -12.30
C ALA A 480 14.38 26.81 -13.63
N VAL A 481 15.25 27.72 -14.10
CA VAL A 481 15.24 28.21 -15.49
C VAL A 481 15.95 27.15 -16.32
N LEU A 482 15.20 26.45 -17.18
CA LEU A 482 15.85 25.57 -18.17
C LEU A 482 16.71 26.46 -19.08
N PRO A 483 18.02 26.18 -19.22
CA PRO A 483 18.82 26.90 -20.20
C PRO A 483 18.19 26.69 -21.59
N ALA A 484 18.10 27.77 -22.37
CA ALA A 484 17.55 27.71 -23.72
C ALA A 484 18.39 26.85 -24.69
N ASP A 485 19.60 26.48 -24.27
CA ASP A 485 20.52 25.66 -25.04
C ASP A 485 20.27 24.17 -24.75
N ASN A 486 20.25 23.35 -25.80
CA ASN A 486 19.99 21.90 -25.80
C ASN A 486 20.91 21.04 -24.90
N ALA A 487 21.83 21.63 -24.15
CA ALA A 487 22.82 20.94 -23.33
C ALA A 487 22.20 20.05 -22.24
N ASP A 488 20.98 20.35 -21.77
CA ASP A 488 20.30 19.59 -20.70
C ASP A 488 19.27 18.56 -21.20
N ALA A 489 19.09 18.41 -22.52
CA ALA A 489 18.12 17.45 -23.07
C ALA A 489 18.35 16.01 -22.57
N PRO A 490 19.59 15.47 -22.47
CA PRO A 490 19.82 14.13 -21.94
C PRO A 490 19.40 13.98 -20.47
N THR A 491 19.59 15.02 -19.64
CA THR A 491 19.20 15.01 -18.22
C THR A 491 17.69 14.99 -18.07
N MET A 492 16.98 15.73 -18.92
CA MET A 492 15.51 15.74 -18.93
C MET A 492 14.94 14.40 -19.39
N HIS A 493 15.49 13.81 -20.45
CA HIS A 493 15.10 12.47 -20.91
C HIS A 493 15.34 11.40 -19.83
N LEU A 494 16.49 11.47 -19.16
CA LEU A 494 16.77 10.59 -18.02
C LEU A 494 15.77 10.79 -16.88
N MET A 495 15.40 12.04 -16.54
CA MET A 495 14.39 12.31 -15.50
C MET A 495 13.03 11.69 -15.86
N VAL A 496 12.62 11.77 -17.12
CA VAL A 496 11.36 11.19 -17.61
C VAL A 496 11.39 9.67 -17.49
N ASP A 497 12.47 9.03 -17.93
CA ASP A 497 12.62 7.57 -17.81
C ASP A 497 12.68 7.11 -16.35
N LEU A 498 13.37 7.85 -15.48
CA LEU A 498 13.38 7.60 -14.04
C LEU A 498 11.98 7.79 -13.43
N ALA A 499 11.20 8.77 -13.89
CA ALA A 499 9.84 8.99 -13.42
C ALA A 499 8.95 7.82 -13.81
N ILE A 500 9.05 7.34 -15.06
CA ILE A 500 8.32 6.17 -15.54
C ILE A 500 8.71 4.93 -14.73
N GLY A 501 9.99 4.72 -14.45
CA GLY A 501 10.46 3.60 -13.63
C GLY A 501 9.88 3.57 -12.20
N LEU A 502 9.37 4.69 -11.67
CA LEU A 502 8.77 4.73 -10.32
C LEU A 502 7.51 3.87 -10.26
N LYS A 503 6.79 3.78 -11.38
CA LYS A 503 5.62 2.93 -11.55
C LYS A 503 5.95 1.47 -11.23
N ASP A 504 6.97 0.94 -11.90
CA ASP A 504 7.30 -0.49 -11.87
C ASP A 504 7.75 -0.93 -10.46
N GLN A 505 8.43 -0.06 -9.73
CA GLN A 505 9.00 -0.38 -8.41
C GLN A 505 8.06 -0.12 -7.22
N ARG A 506 7.04 0.73 -7.37
CA ARG A 506 6.19 1.17 -6.25
C ARG A 506 4.69 1.09 -6.52
N GLY A 507 4.30 0.44 -7.61
CA GLY A 507 2.90 0.30 -8.02
C GLY A 507 2.20 1.66 -8.13
N GLU A 508 1.05 1.78 -7.46
CA GLU A 508 0.18 2.94 -7.57
C GLU A 508 0.79 4.24 -7.04
N VAL A 509 1.47 4.19 -5.88
CA VAL A 509 2.07 5.40 -5.31
C VAL A 509 3.22 5.88 -6.19
N GLY A 510 3.99 4.93 -6.74
CA GLY A 510 4.97 5.21 -7.78
C GLY A 510 4.37 5.89 -9.00
N SER A 511 3.20 5.43 -9.45
CA SER A 511 2.46 6.00 -10.57
C SER A 511 2.01 7.44 -10.28
N CYS A 512 1.49 7.72 -9.09
CA CYS A 512 1.15 9.09 -8.66
C CYS A 512 2.37 10.01 -8.61
N TRP A 513 3.50 9.52 -8.07
CA TRP A 513 4.76 10.27 -8.06
C TRP A 513 5.26 10.57 -9.47
N ALA A 514 5.27 9.55 -10.33
CA ALA A 514 5.63 9.67 -11.74
C ALA A 514 4.81 10.77 -12.42
N ILE A 515 3.48 10.72 -12.29
CA ILE A 515 2.57 11.66 -12.96
C ILE A 515 2.77 13.09 -12.46
N ARG A 516 2.94 13.30 -11.15
CA ARG A 516 3.21 14.65 -10.62
C ARG A 516 4.55 15.19 -11.11
N ILE A 517 5.57 14.34 -11.23
CA ILE A 517 6.88 14.74 -11.76
C ILE A 517 6.76 15.09 -13.25
N LEU A 518 6.08 14.23 -14.03
CA LEU A 518 5.87 14.40 -15.46
C LEU A 518 5.00 15.62 -15.79
N ASP A 519 3.97 15.91 -15.01
CA ASP A 519 3.13 17.11 -15.14
C ASP A 519 3.95 18.38 -14.91
N ARG A 520 4.78 18.40 -13.86
CA ARG A 520 5.68 19.53 -13.58
C ARG A 520 6.73 19.71 -14.67
N ILE A 521 7.29 18.62 -15.21
CA ILE A 521 8.19 18.65 -16.37
C ILE A 521 7.47 19.21 -17.60
N SER A 522 6.27 18.72 -17.91
CA SER A 522 5.47 19.15 -19.06
C SER A 522 5.09 20.63 -18.98
N ALA A 523 4.62 21.08 -17.82
CA ALA A 523 4.29 22.49 -17.57
C ALA A 523 5.52 23.40 -17.77
N ARG A 524 6.72 22.92 -17.42
CA ARG A 524 7.97 23.65 -17.64
C ARG A 524 8.37 23.72 -19.11
N LEU A 525 8.34 22.59 -19.82
CA LEU A 525 8.63 22.57 -21.25
C LEU A 525 7.70 23.51 -22.03
N ALA A 526 6.42 23.59 -21.61
CA ALA A 526 5.47 24.53 -22.18
C ALA A 526 5.85 26.00 -21.95
N LEU A 527 6.32 26.37 -20.75
CA LEU A 527 6.78 27.73 -20.45
C LEU A 527 8.06 28.11 -21.21
N CYS A 528 8.93 27.15 -21.51
CA CYS A 528 10.18 27.37 -22.22
C CYS A 528 10.04 27.39 -23.75
N GLY A 529 8.84 27.17 -24.29
CA GLY A 529 8.62 27.12 -25.75
C GLY A 529 9.25 25.90 -26.44
N ALA A 530 9.64 24.87 -25.68
CA ALA A 530 10.28 23.65 -26.19
C ALA A 530 9.23 22.70 -26.79
N THR A 531 8.67 23.07 -27.95
CA THR A 531 7.57 22.34 -28.61
C THR A 531 7.98 20.94 -29.05
N VAL A 532 9.23 20.74 -29.49
CA VAL A 532 9.74 19.44 -29.95
C VAL A 532 9.93 18.47 -28.78
N GLU A 533 10.53 18.91 -27.68
CA GLU A 533 10.71 18.12 -26.46
C GLU A 533 9.36 17.82 -25.80
N ARG A 534 8.41 18.76 -25.87
CA ARG A 534 7.04 18.53 -25.43
C ARG A 534 6.34 17.47 -26.29
N LEU A 535 6.50 17.51 -27.62
CA LEU A 535 5.96 16.47 -28.51
C LEU A 535 6.59 15.11 -28.24
N ARG A 536 7.92 15.04 -28.03
CA ARG A 536 8.62 13.80 -27.65
C ARG A 536 8.24 13.29 -26.27
N LEU A 537 8.04 14.18 -25.30
CA LEU A 537 7.51 13.80 -23.99
C LEU A 537 6.11 13.23 -24.15
N VAL A 538 5.26 13.85 -24.96
CA VAL A 538 3.93 13.33 -25.26
C VAL A 538 3.99 12.00 -26.00
N GLU A 539 4.93 11.77 -26.94
CA GLU A 539 5.13 10.47 -27.60
C GLU A 539 5.63 9.39 -26.62
N LEU A 540 6.60 9.72 -25.75
CA LEU A 540 7.10 8.82 -24.71
C LEU A 540 6.00 8.49 -23.69
N LEU A 541 5.23 9.51 -23.30
CA LEU A 541 4.05 9.36 -22.50
C LEU A 541 3.01 8.54 -23.25
N GLN A 542 2.72 8.74 -24.53
CA GLN A 542 1.75 7.96 -25.31
C GLN A 542 2.12 6.48 -25.37
N LYS A 543 3.39 6.16 -25.66
CA LYS A 543 3.89 4.80 -25.77
C LYS A 543 3.91 4.04 -24.44
N ARG A 544 3.88 4.75 -23.30
CA ARG A 544 3.98 4.16 -21.94
C ARG A 544 2.76 4.47 -21.04
N ASN A 545 1.91 5.45 -21.39
CA ASN A 545 0.71 5.90 -20.64
C ASN A 545 -0.48 4.98 -20.85
N MET A 546 -0.55 4.21 -21.93
CA MET A 546 -1.57 3.16 -22.07
C MET A 546 -1.58 2.22 -20.85
N GLU A 547 -0.49 2.13 -20.10
CA GLU A 547 -0.41 1.35 -18.86
C GLU A 547 -0.52 2.17 -17.55
N LEU A 548 -0.32 3.50 -17.57
CA LEU A 548 -0.42 4.39 -16.38
C LEU A 548 -1.80 5.04 -16.23
N LEU A 549 -2.45 5.32 -17.38
CA LEU A 549 -3.76 5.93 -17.48
C LEU A 549 -4.84 5.01 -16.92
N PRO A 550 -4.81 3.68 -17.15
CA PRO A 550 -5.54 2.73 -16.33
C PRO A 550 -5.21 2.96 -14.87
N ILE A 551 -4.00 2.83 -14.34
CA ILE A 551 -3.76 2.90 -12.87
C ILE A 551 -4.33 4.16 -12.17
N VAL A 552 -4.29 5.33 -12.80
CA VAL A 552 -4.91 6.56 -12.24
C VAL A 552 -6.43 6.59 -12.34
N LEU A 553 -7.00 5.90 -13.33
CA LEU A 553 -8.43 5.81 -13.59
C LEU A 553 -9.03 4.43 -13.23
N PHE A 554 -8.24 3.42 -12.87
CA PHE A 554 -8.57 1.99 -12.73
C PHE A 554 -8.85 1.64 -11.27
N ARG A 555 -8.43 2.49 -10.32
CA ARG A 555 -9.02 2.51 -8.97
C ARG A 555 -10.49 2.93 -8.96
N ILE A 556 -11.05 3.33 -10.11
CA ILE A 556 -12.48 3.58 -10.30
C ILE A 556 -13.23 2.33 -10.79
N SER A 557 -12.52 1.30 -11.30
CA SER A 557 -13.12 0.14 -11.99
C SER A 557 -12.94 -1.21 -11.29
N HIS A 558 -12.13 -1.34 -10.24
CA HIS A 558 -12.01 -2.59 -9.47
C HIS A 558 -13.14 -2.70 -8.42
N ASP A 559 -14.36 -2.90 -8.91
CA ASP A 559 -15.54 -3.31 -8.12
C ASP A 559 -16.02 -4.73 -8.49
N GLY A 560 -15.22 -5.54 -9.20
CA GLY A 560 -15.60 -6.88 -9.64
C GLY A 560 -14.56 -7.96 -9.33
N ASN A 561 -14.89 -8.82 -8.36
CA ASN A 561 -14.33 -10.15 -8.09
C ASN A 561 -12.89 -10.28 -7.58
N ASP A 562 -12.73 -10.08 -6.27
CA ASP A 562 -11.81 -10.91 -5.46
C ASP A 562 -12.66 -11.87 -4.61
N THR A 563 -12.70 -13.13 -5.02
CA THR A 563 -13.25 -14.24 -4.23
C THR A 563 -12.13 -14.89 -3.43
N ASP A 564 -12.11 -14.65 -2.12
CA ASP A 564 -11.56 -15.59 -1.15
C ASP A 564 -12.44 -15.62 0.11
N GLY A 565 -12.59 -16.82 0.66
CA GLY A 565 -13.74 -17.25 1.46
C GLY A 565 -13.88 -16.69 2.88
N ALA A 566 -15.15 -16.74 3.32
CA ALA A 566 -15.66 -16.84 4.69
C ALA A 566 -15.04 -15.97 5.82
N GLN A 567 -15.62 -14.79 6.09
CA GLN A 567 -16.14 -14.45 7.43
C GLN A 567 -17.00 -13.17 7.47
N ASP A 568 -18.28 -13.34 7.82
CA ASP A 568 -19.01 -12.45 8.73
C ASP A 568 -19.49 -11.05 8.24
N ALA A 569 -20.56 -10.54 8.86
CA ALA A 569 -21.06 -9.17 8.70
C ALA A 569 -19.97 -8.12 8.99
N ARG A 570 -18.97 -8.52 9.79
CA ARG A 570 -17.70 -7.82 9.97
C ARG A 570 -16.93 -7.60 8.67
N ASP A 571 -16.89 -8.54 7.72
CA ASP A 571 -16.24 -8.30 6.42
C ASP A 571 -17.10 -7.49 5.47
N ARG A 572 -18.43 -7.48 5.61
CA ARG A 572 -19.26 -6.48 4.94
C ARG A 572 -19.00 -5.08 5.50
N LEU A 573 -18.90 -4.95 6.82
CA LEU A 573 -18.53 -3.69 7.49
C LEU A 573 -17.10 -3.28 7.19
N LEU A 574 -16.13 -4.20 7.14
CA LEU A 574 -14.75 -3.93 6.76
C LEU A 574 -14.64 -3.66 5.25
N ARG A 575 -15.44 -4.29 4.39
CA ARG A 575 -15.53 -3.93 2.97
C ARG A 575 -16.15 -2.56 2.79
N ASN A 576 -17.26 -2.25 3.45
CA ASN A 576 -17.87 -0.92 3.43
C ASN A 576 -16.93 0.12 4.04
N HIS A 577 -16.21 -0.22 5.11
CA HIS A 577 -15.20 0.64 5.73
C HIS A 577 -13.97 0.80 4.83
N ARG A 578 -13.49 -0.25 4.15
CA ARG A 578 -12.41 -0.17 3.15
C ARG A 578 -12.87 0.63 1.94
N ARG A 579 -14.11 0.47 1.46
CA ARG A 579 -14.73 1.30 0.42
C ARG A 579 -14.85 2.74 0.88
N ASP A 580 -15.25 3.00 2.12
CA ASP A 580 -15.35 4.35 2.67
C ASP A 580 -13.97 4.94 2.93
N GLN A 581 -12.98 4.14 3.34
CA GLN A 581 -11.60 4.55 3.49
C GLN A 581 -10.94 4.80 2.13
N GLN A 582 -11.26 4.00 1.11
CA GLN A 582 -10.88 4.18 -0.29
C GLN A 582 -11.54 5.41 -0.87
N ARG A 583 -12.83 5.65 -0.62
CA ARG A 583 -13.54 6.89 -0.97
C ARG A 583 -12.90 8.09 -0.29
N ARG A 584 -12.58 7.99 1.01
CA ARG A 584 -11.84 9.00 1.78
C ARG A 584 -10.41 9.19 1.27
N GLN A 585 -9.78 8.16 0.71
CA GLN A 585 -8.46 8.24 0.08
C GLN A 585 -8.57 8.91 -1.30
N LEU A 586 -9.49 8.50 -2.15
CA LEU A 586 -9.74 9.06 -3.48
C LEU A 586 -10.28 10.50 -3.43
N SER A 587 -10.87 10.90 -2.30
CA SER A 587 -11.24 12.28 -2.00
C SER A 587 -10.10 13.08 -1.38
N LYS A 588 -8.93 12.48 -1.11
CA LYS A 588 -7.75 13.27 -0.71
C LYS A 588 -7.39 14.17 -1.88
N GLU A 589 -7.11 15.42 -1.55
CA GLU A 589 -6.81 16.51 -2.49
C GLU A 589 -5.79 16.11 -3.56
N TYR A 590 -4.75 15.34 -3.21
CA TYR A 590 -3.74 14.93 -4.17
C TYR A 590 -4.21 13.92 -5.23
N PHE A 591 -5.17 13.05 -4.91
CA PHE A 591 -5.75 12.12 -5.90
C PHE A 591 -6.71 12.85 -6.83
N VAL A 592 -7.49 13.79 -6.28
CA VAL A 592 -8.37 14.67 -7.07
C VAL A 592 -7.52 15.48 -8.07
N GLU A 593 -6.44 16.11 -7.62
CA GLU A 593 -5.54 16.84 -8.52
C GLU A 593 -4.85 15.93 -9.56
N ALA A 594 -4.45 14.71 -9.18
CA ALA A 594 -3.91 13.75 -10.15
C ALA A 594 -4.94 13.36 -11.23
N ARG A 595 -6.22 13.16 -10.86
CA ARG A 595 -7.30 12.91 -11.82
C ARG A 595 -7.54 14.12 -12.72
N LYS A 596 -7.58 15.34 -12.16
CA LYS A 596 -7.71 16.59 -12.93
C LYS A 596 -6.58 16.73 -13.96
N VAL A 597 -5.35 16.41 -13.59
CA VAL A 597 -4.20 16.36 -14.51
C VAL A 597 -4.41 15.29 -15.58
N ALA A 598 -4.82 14.08 -15.20
CA ALA A 598 -5.09 13.00 -16.14
C ALA A 598 -6.15 13.39 -17.18
N TYR A 599 -7.27 14.00 -16.77
CA TYR A 599 -8.31 14.47 -17.70
C TYR A 599 -7.77 15.56 -18.65
N LYS A 600 -6.92 16.48 -18.17
CA LYS A 600 -6.26 17.47 -19.04
C LYS A 600 -5.32 16.81 -20.05
N VAL A 601 -4.59 15.78 -19.63
CA VAL A 601 -3.72 15.00 -20.51
C VAL A 601 -4.55 14.25 -21.55
N VAL A 602 -5.68 13.65 -21.18
CA VAL A 602 -6.61 12.99 -22.12
C VAL A 602 -7.13 13.99 -23.16
N VAL A 603 -7.53 15.21 -22.76
CA VAL A 603 -7.93 16.27 -23.72
C VAL A 603 -6.82 16.57 -24.72
N GLN A 604 -5.57 16.70 -24.24
CA GLN A 604 -4.42 17.01 -25.10
C GLN A 604 -4.00 15.83 -25.99
N ALA A 605 -4.09 14.60 -25.49
CA ALA A 605 -3.76 13.40 -26.22
C ALA A 605 -4.81 13.08 -27.28
N ALA A 606 -6.10 13.30 -26.98
CA ALA A 606 -7.20 13.07 -27.90
C ALA A 606 -7.05 13.88 -29.21
N SER A 607 -6.51 15.10 -29.18
CA SER A 607 -6.30 15.86 -30.41
C SER A 607 -5.13 15.35 -31.26
N GLN A 608 -4.19 14.59 -30.67
CA GLN A 608 -2.95 14.15 -31.33
C GLN A 608 -2.95 12.66 -31.72
N TYR A 609 -3.61 11.80 -30.95
CA TYR A 609 -3.48 10.34 -31.06
C TYR A 609 -4.20 9.73 -32.28
N PHE A 610 -5.28 10.36 -32.72
CA PHE A 610 -6.21 9.76 -33.67
C PHE A 610 -5.91 10.11 -35.14
N GLU A 611 -4.72 10.61 -35.44
CA GLU A 611 -4.28 10.75 -36.83
C GLU A 611 -3.97 9.40 -37.50
N ASN A 612 -3.75 8.33 -36.71
CA ASN A 612 -3.47 6.99 -37.23
C ASN A 612 -4.67 6.02 -37.03
N PRO A 613 -5.45 5.71 -38.08
CA PRO A 613 -6.68 4.91 -37.99
C PRO A 613 -6.46 3.40 -37.84
N ASN A 614 -5.22 2.90 -37.83
CA ASN A 614 -4.95 1.46 -38.01
C ASN A 614 -5.20 0.58 -36.78
N ASN A 615 -5.68 1.10 -35.66
CA ASN A 615 -5.95 0.31 -34.45
C ASN A 615 -7.24 0.75 -33.76
N LEU A 616 -8.40 0.28 -34.25
CA LEU A 616 -9.71 0.68 -33.72
C LEU A 616 -10.07 0.08 -32.35
N GLU A 617 -9.52 -1.08 -31.96
CA GLU A 617 -9.81 -1.61 -30.62
C GLU A 617 -9.27 -0.70 -29.52
N ASP A 618 -8.05 -0.18 -29.70
CA ASP A 618 -7.43 0.79 -28.77
C ASP A 618 -8.11 2.15 -28.79
N VAL A 619 -8.76 2.49 -29.92
CA VAL A 619 -9.49 3.76 -30.07
C VAL A 619 -10.59 3.79 -29.00
N PHE A 620 -11.49 2.82 -28.91
CA PHE A 620 -12.63 2.88 -27.96
C PHE A 620 -12.28 2.74 -26.47
N ALA A 621 -11.06 2.31 -26.12
CA ALA A 621 -10.64 2.19 -24.73
C ALA A 621 -10.70 3.53 -23.98
N MET A 622 -10.28 4.62 -24.62
CA MET A 622 -10.26 5.95 -23.98
C MET A 622 -11.65 6.52 -23.69
N PRO A 623 -12.60 6.60 -24.65
CA PRO A 623 -13.96 7.03 -24.35
C PRO A 623 -14.64 6.16 -23.31
N LYS A 624 -14.52 4.83 -23.42
CA LYS A 624 -15.08 3.88 -22.47
C LYS A 624 -14.64 4.24 -21.04
N MET A 625 -13.33 4.42 -20.87
CA MET A 625 -12.74 4.78 -19.59
C MET A 625 -13.19 6.17 -19.11
N VAL A 626 -13.22 7.21 -19.98
CA VAL A 626 -13.68 8.56 -19.60
C VAL A 626 -15.15 8.57 -19.18
N ILE A 627 -16.00 7.81 -19.88
CA ILE A 627 -17.42 7.64 -19.53
C ILE A 627 -17.56 6.94 -18.19
N GLN A 628 -16.83 5.85 -17.95
CA GLN A 628 -16.81 5.15 -16.66
C GLN A 628 -16.31 6.06 -15.53
N CYS A 629 -15.32 6.91 -15.80
CA CYS A 629 -14.86 7.92 -14.83
C CYS A 629 -15.97 8.94 -14.52
N ALA A 630 -16.73 9.37 -15.53
CA ALA A 630 -17.84 10.29 -15.34
C ALA A 630 -18.93 9.73 -14.43
N VAL A 631 -19.23 8.43 -14.55
CA VAL A 631 -20.22 7.73 -13.71
C VAL A 631 -19.83 7.79 -12.24
N MET A 632 -18.54 7.66 -11.95
CA MET A 632 -18.03 7.50 -10.59
C MET A 632 -17.52 8.81 -9.95
N GLU A 633 -17.23 9.84 -10.74
CA GLU A 633 -16.69 11.09 -10.24
C GLU A 633 -17.74 11.90 -9.46
N LYS A 634 -17.41 12.23 -8.21
CA LYS A 634 -18.26 13.05 -7.32
C LYS A 634 -17.76 14.49 -7.20
N ASP A 635 -16.51 14.75 -7.58
CA ASP A 635 -15.91 16.08 -7.51
C ASP A 635 -16.45 17.02 -8.59
N ALA A 636 -17.16 18.06 -8.17
CA ALA A 636 -17.80 19.04 -9.05
C ALA A 636 -16.79 19.87 -9.86
N ASP A 637 -15.54 20.00 -9.41
CA ASP A 637 -14.50 20.70 -10.19
C ASP A 637 -14.02 19.84 -11.37
N SER A 638 -13.85 18.54 -11.12
CA SER A 638 -13.42 17.55 -12.11
C SER A 638 -14.47 17.29 -13.17
N HIS A 639 -15.76 17.42 -12.84
CA HIS A 639 -16.91 17.32 -13.75
C HIS A 639 -16.74 18.13 -15.04
N SER A 640 -16.25 19.37 -14.95
CA SER A 640 -16.01 20.22 -16.13
C SER A 640 -14.88 19.71 -17.03
N LEU A 641 -13.86 19.08 -16.45
CA LEU A 641 -12.70 18.53 -17.16
C LEU A 641 -13.06 17.22 -17.84
N ILE A 642 -13.81 16.35 -17.16
CA ILE A 642 -14.29 15.07 -17.72
C ILE A 642 -15.21 15.34 -18.91
N PHE A 643 -16.14 16.28 -18.78
CA PHE A 643 -17.01 16.66 -19.89
C PHE A 643 -16.21 17.18 -21.09
N LYS A 644 -15.23 18.07 -20.87
CA LYS A 644 -14.34 18.58 -21.94
C LYS A 644 -13.51 17.46 -22.58
N ALA A 645 -12.98 16.53 -21.77
CA ALA A 645 -12.25 15.36 -22.27
C ALA A 645 -13.14 14.49 -23.17
N SER A 646 -14.36 14.20 -22.69
CA SER A 646 -15.34 13.43 -23.44
C SER A 646 -15.76 14.12 -24.74
N ASP A 647 -16.06 15.42 -24.73
CA ASP A 647 -16.49 16.14 -25.95
C ASP A 647 -15.34 16.27 -26.96
N SER A 648 -14.10 16.43 -26.48
CA SER A 648 -12.90 16.40 -27.34
C SER A 648 -12.70 15.03 -27.99
N LEU A 649 -12.88 13.94 -27.22
CA LEU A 649 -12.85 12.59 -27.76
C LEU A 649 -13.98 12.42 -28.78
N LEU A 650 -15.22 12.77 -28.45
CA LEU A 650 -16.38 12.62 -29.33
C LEU A 650 -16.16 13.20 -30.75
N GLU A 651 -15.64 14.43 -30.86
CA GLU A 651 -15.38 15.05 -32.16
C GLU A 651 -14.29 14.34 -32.97
N VAL A 652 -13.26 13.85 -32.28
CA VAL A 652 -12.18 13.09 -32.90
C VAL A 652 -12.69 11.73 -33.38
N PHE A 653 -13.52 11.06 -32.58
CA PHE A 653 -14.11 9.77 -32.93
C PHE A 653 -15.04 9.87 -34.11
N LYS A 654 -15.88 10.90 -34.18
CA LYS A 654 -16.75 11.13 -35.34
C LYS A 654 -15.93 11.20 -36.64
N LYS A 655 -14.78 11.87 -36.62
CA LYS A 655 -13.88 11.96 -37.79
C LYS A 655 -13.25 10.61 -38.13
N CYS A 656 -12.75 9.88 -37.13
CA CYS A 656 -12.12 8.58 -37.35
C CYS A 656 -13.12 7.53 -37.81
N PHE A 657 -14.29 7.49 -37.20
CA PHE A 657 -15.37 6.59 -37.56
C PHE A 657 -15.89 6.87 -38.97
N ALA A 658 -16.08 8.14 -39.36
CA ALA A 658 -16.44 8.48 -40.73
C ALA A 658 -15.40 7.97 -41.75
N LYS A 659 -14.10 8.15 -41.48
CA LYS A 659 -13.03 7.59 -42.32
C LYS A 659 -13.08 6.06 -42.35
N TYR A 660 -13.33 5.42 -41.21
CA TYR A 660 -13.43 3.97 -41.14
C TYR A 660 -14.61 3.43 -41.95
N MET A 661 -15.80 4.03 -41.80
CA MET A 661 -17.00 3.65 -42.55
C MET A 661 -16.81 3.78 -44.06
N THR A 662 -16.01 4.77 -44.51
CA THR A 662 -15.63 4.89 -45.92
C THR A 662 -14.64 3.81 -46.40
N ALA A 663 -13.83 3.26 -45.49
CA ALA A 663 -12.80 2.26 -45.82
C ALA A 663 -13.32 0.82 -45.72
N SER A 664 -14.24 0.57 -44.78
CA SER A 664 -14.84 -0.74 -44.50
C SER A 664 -16.30 -0.57 -44.07
N PRO A 665 -17.26 -0.53 -45.01
CA PRO A 665 -18.68 -0.37 -44.71
C PRO A 665 -19.33 -1.59 -44.03
N ASP A 666 -18.59 -2.69 -43.86
CA ASP A 666 -19.14 -3.97 -43.37
C ASP A 666 -19.39 -4.01 -41.86
N ALA A 667 -20.13 -5.03 -41.41
CA ALA A 667 -20.49 -5.35 -40.02
C ALA A 667 -19.31 -5.36 -39.01
N SER A 668 -18.06 -5.36 -39.48
CA SER A 668 -16.87 -5.16 -38.64
C SER A 668 -16.85 -3.80 -37.93
N ALA A 669 -17.38 -2.73 -38.54
CA ALA A 669 -17.49 -1.42 -37.90
C ALA A 669 -18.35 -1.46 -36.64
N VAL A 670 -19.38 -2.30 -36.68
CA VAL A 670 -20.33 -2.47 -35.59
C VAL A 670 -19.70 -3.16 -34.40
N ALA A 671 -18.99 -4.25 -34.66
CA ALA A 671 -18.26 -4.98 -33.63
C ALA A 671 -17.24 -4.08 -32.91
N ALA A 672 -16.65 -3.11 -33.62
CA ALA A 672 -15.69 -2.17 -33.04
C ALA A 672 -16.34 -1.17 -32.06
N VAL A 673 -17.58 -0.72 -32.31
CA VAL A 673 -18.27 0.29 -31.47
C VAL A 673 -19.01 -0.35 -30.28
N SER A 674 -19.43 -1.61 -30.43
CA SER A 674 -20.17 -2.38 -29.41
C SER A 674 -19.62 -2.26 -27.97
N PRO A 675 -18.29 -2.30 -27.71
CA PRO A 675 -17.76 -2.18 -26.34
C PRO A 675 -18.04 -0.85 -25.63
N LEU A 676 -18.37 0.20 -26.37
CA LEU A 676 -18.69 1.53 -25.83
C LEU A 676 -20.10 1.56 -25.24
N LEU A 677 -21.03 0.81 -25.83
CA LEU A 677 -22.45 0.90 -25.53
C LEU A 677 -22.78 0.58 -24.06
N PRO A 678 -22.23 -0.49 -23.44
CA PRO A 678 -22.47 -0.74 -22.01
C PRO A 678 -22.06 0.43 -21.12
N SER A 679 -20.97 1.13 -21.47
CA SER A 679 -20.52 2.29 -20.69
C SER A 679 -21.42 3.51 -20.90
N LEU A 680 -21.92 3.71 -22.11
CA LEU A 680 -22.92 4.75 -22.39
C LEU A 680 -24.23 4.48 -21.65
N LEU A 681 -24.77 3.26 -21.73
CA LEU A 681 -25.99 2.88 -21.01
C LEU A 681 -25.82 3.02 -19.49
N ASN A 682 -24.66 2.61 -18.95
CA ASN A 682 -24.35 2.87 -17.54
C ASN A 682 -24.35 4.38 -17.22
N ALA A 683 -23.79 5.20 -18.10
CA ALA A 683 -23.80 6.66 -17.94
C ALA A 683 -25.18 7.30 -18.08
N VAL A 684 -26.10 6.72 -18.85
CA VAL A 684 -27.50 7.19 -19.01
C VAL A 684 -28.24 7.12 -17.67
N CYS A 685 -28.05 6.07 -16.87
CA CYS A 685 -28.78 5.90 -15.62
C CYS A 685 -27.96 6.26 -14.37
N ALA A 686 -26.72 6.73 -14.53
CA ALA A 686 -25.88 7.10 -13.39
C ALA A 686 -26.45 8.31 -12.63
N ASP A 687 -26.27 8.34 -11.30
CA ASP A 687 -26.63 9.51 -10.47
C ASP A 687 -25.85 10.78 -10.88
N SER A 688 -24.66 10.60 -11.45
CA SER A 688 -23.77 11.67 -11.91
C SER A 688 -24.39 12.44 -13.09
N LYS A 689 -24.74 13.71 -12.86
CA LYS A 689 -25.23 14.62 -13.90
C LYS A 689 -24.26 14.75 -15.08
N VAL A 690 -22.95 14.69 -14.82
CA VAL A 690 -21.94 14.75 -15.90
C VAL A 690 -21.94 13.50 -16.75
N ALA A 691 -22.09 12.32 -16.14
CA ALA A 691 -22.22 11.07 -16.89
C ALA A 691 -23.44 11.13 -17.83
N ARG A 692 -24.60 11.55 -17.33
CA ARG A 692 -25.81 11.68 -18.14
C ARG A 692 -25.70 12.74 -19.24
N ARG A 693 -25.01 13.86 -18.99
CA ARG A 693 -24.70 14.87 -20.02
C ARG A 693 -23.77 14.32 -21.10
N ILE A 694 -22.76 13.54 -20.70
CA ILE A 694 -21.87 12.85 -21.64
C ILE A 694 -22.68 11.84 -22.46
N ALA A 695 -23.51 11.03 -21.82
CA ALA A 695 -24.38 10.09 -22.50
C ALA A 695 -25.30 10.78 -23.51
N ALA A 696 -25.96 11.89 -23.13
CA ALA A 696 -26.77 12.69 -24.04
C ALA A 696 -25.97 13.25 -25.23
N ALA A 697 -24.74 13.73 -24.99
CA ALA A 697 -23.87 14.24 -26.06
C ALA A 697 -23.49 13.15 -27.06
N TRP A 698 -23.06 11.98 -26.57
CA TRP A 698 -22.68 10.85 -27.41
C TRP A 698 -23.89 10.24 -28.12
N ALA A 699 -25.03 10.12 -27.43
CA ALA A 699 -26.26 9.61 -27.99
C ALA A 699 -26.83 10.51 -29.10
N SER A 700 -26.75 11.83 -28.95
CA SER A 700 -27.25 12.76 -29.97
C SER A 700 -26.26 13.03 -31.11
N LYS A 701 -24.94 12.96 -30.88
CA LYS A 701 -23.94 13.36 -31.88
C LYS A 701 -23.22 12.20 -32.58
N PHE A 702 -23.17 11.01 -31.98
CA PHE A 702 -22.38 9.89 -32.50
C PHE A 702 -23.20 8.61 -32.70
N LEU A 703 -24.05 8.20 -31.75
CA LEU A 703 -24.90 7.02 -31.94
C LEU A 703 -25.76 7.05 -33.22
N PRO A 704 -26.29 8.20 -33.73
CA PRO A 704 -27.07 8.21 -34.96
C PRO A 704 -26.26 7.82 -36.20
N CYS A 705 -24.93 7.94 -36.14
CA CYS A 705 -24.04 7.51 -37.23
C CYS A 705 -23.87 5.99 -37.28
N PHE A 706 -24.36 5.26 -36.28
CA PHE A 706 -24.10 3.85 -36.05
C PHE A 706 -25.39 3.04 -35.84
N ASP A 707 -26.25 3.49 -34.93
CA ASP A 707 -27.53 2.85 -34.58
C ASP A 707 -28.55 3.94 -34.21
N MET A 708 -29.33 4.36 -35.20
CA MET A 708 -30.36 5.38 -35.06
C MET A 708 -31.47 4.96 -34.06
N PRO A 709 -32.01 3.72 -34.10
CA PRO A 709 -32.96 3.23 -33.10
C PRO A 709 -32.46 3.36 -31.66
N VAL A 710 -31.22 2.94 -31.37
CA VAL A 710 -30.64 3.07 -30.02
C VAL A 710 -30.49 4.54 -29.62
N SER A 711 -30.11 5.41 -30.55
CA SER A 711 -30.05 6.86 -30.28
C SER A 711 -31.42 7.44 -29.93
N LEU A 712 -32.47 7.08 -30.68
CA LEU A 712 -33.86 7.48 -30.39
C LEU A 712 -34.27 7.02 -29.00
N HIS A 713 -33.98 5.77 -28.66
CA HIS A 713 -34.35 5.20 -27.37
C HIS A 713 -33.65 5.91 -26.21
N VAL A 714 -32.32 6.07 -26.29
CA VAL A 714 -31.52 6.73 -25.25
C VAL A 714 -31.92 8.21 -25.14
N CYS A 715 -32.11 8.92 -26.24
CA CYS A 715 -32.53 10.32 -26.21
C CYS A 715 -33.97 10.46 -25.69
N SER A 716 -34.89 9.53 -26.00
CA SER A 716 -36.24 9.53 -25.43
C SER A 716 -36.19 9.44 -23.90
N PHE A 717 -35.45 8.47 -23.37
CA PHE A 717 -35.25 8.32 -21.92
C PHE A 717 -34.63 9.57 -21.27
N LEU A 718 -33.59 10.14 -21.89
CA LEU A 718 -32.91 11.33 -21.37
C LEU A 718 -33.72 12.63 -21.55
N SER A 719 -34.76 12.65 -22.39
CA SER A 719 -35.61 13.84 -22.59
C SER A 719 -36.42 14.20 -21.34
N THR A 720 -36.68 13.22 -20.47
CA THR A 720 -37.35 13.38 -19.18
C THR A 720 -36.39 13.48 -18.00
N ASP A 721 -35.09 13.67 -18.23
CA ASP A 721 -34.09 13.74 -17.16
C ASP A 721 -34.34 14.90 -16.19
N VAL A 722 -34.05 14.68 -14.91
CA VAL A 722 -34.15 15.67 -13.84
C VAL A 722 -33.18 16.85 -14.04
N ASP A 723 -32.07 16.65 -14.76
CA ASP A 723 -31.14 17.71 -15.15
C ASP A 723 -31.63 18.38 -16.45
N SER A 724 -32.04 19.65 -16.34
CA SER A 724 -32.63 20.40 -17.45
C SER A 724 -31.73 20.54 -18.67
N LEU A 725 -30.40 20.49 -18.51
CA LEU A 725 -29.47 20.51 -19.64
C LEU A 725 -29.44 19.17 -20.38
N VAL A 726 -29.49 18.05 -19.66
CA VAL A 726 -29.61 16.71 -20.25
C VAL A 726 -30.92 16.61 -21.04
N ALA A 727 -32.04 16.95 -20.39
CA ALA A 727 -33.37 16.96 -21.00
C ALA A 727 -33.43 17.86 -22.25
N ALA A 728 -32.87 19.07 -22.19
CA ALA A 728 -32.84 19.99 -23.32
C ALA A 728 -31.98 19.48 -24.48
N MET A 729 -30.82 18.86 -24.20
CA MET A 729 -29.96 18.28 -25.24
C MET A 729 -30.68 17.15 -25.98
N ALA A 730 -31.28 16.23 -25.23
CA ALA A 730 -32.00 15.09 -25.79
C ALA A 730 -33.26 15.53 -26.55
N SER A 731 -34.08 16.41 -25.95
CA SER A 731 -35.29 16.95 -26.58
C SER A 731 -34.99 17.74 -27.87
N LYS A 732 -33.90 18.53 -27.88
CA LYS A 732 -33.46 19.24 -29.08
C LYS A 732 -33.14 18.27 -30.21
N TRP A 733 -32.45 17.18 -29.91
CA TRP A 733 -32.13 16.16 -30.91
C TRP A 733 -33.38 15.44 -31.43
N LEU A 734 -34.27 15.01 -30.53
CA LEU A 734 -35.55 14.35 -30.88
C LEU A 734 -36.46 15.24 -31.73
N SER A 735 -36.50 16.55 -31.46
CA SER A 735 -37.30 17.49 -32.26
C SER A 735 -36.84 17.58 -33.72
N SER A 736 -35.58 17.22 -33.99
CA SER A 736 -34.98 17.22 -35.32
C SER A 736 -35.03 15.84 -36.01
N HIS A 737 -35.38 14.77 -35.28
CA HIS A 737 -35.42 13.38 -35.77
C HIS A 737 -36.70 12.73 -35.28
N ARG A 738 -37.79 12.87 -36.05
CA ARG A 738 -39.08 12.30 -35.64
C ARG A 738 -39.04 10.77 -35.83
N PRO A 739 -39.71 10.00 -34.94
CA PRO A 739 -39.86 8.55 -35.13
C PRO A 739 -40.47 8.19 -36.50
N SER A 740 -41.31 9.07 -37.06
CA SER A 740 -41.89 8.91 -38.39
C SER A 740 -40.89 8.97 -39.54
N ASP A 741 -39.73 9.59 -39.33
CA ASP A 741 -38.70 9.77 -40.37
C ASP A 741 -37.81 8.52 -40.49
N VAL A 742 -37.79 7.68 -39.45
CA VAL A 742 -37.13 6.38 -39.48
C VAL A 742 -38.14 5.37 -39.98
N SER A 743 -37.99 4.91 -41.22
CA SER A 743 -38.73 3.75 -41.73
C SER A 743 -38.30 2.51 -40.94
N MET A 744 -38.90 2.32 -39.76
CA MET A 744 -38.59 1.27 -38.78
C MET A 744 -38.83 -0.16 -39.30
N ALA A 745 -39.31 -0.31 -40.55
CA ALA A 745 -39.77 -1.59 -41.06
C ALA A 745 -38.66 -2.55 -41.46
N ASN A 746 -37.42 -2.11 -41.72
CA ASN A 746 -36.38 -2.97 -42.30
C ASN A 746 -34.95 -2.82 -41.74
N GLU A 747 -34.67 -1.91 -40.81
CA GLU A 747 -33.32 -1.79 -40.23
C GLU A 747 -33.23 -2.65 -38.95
N GLU A 748 -32.48 -3.74 -39.04
CA GLU A 748 -32.19 -4.63 -37.92
C GLU A 748 -31.37 -3.88 -36.86
N SER A 749 -31.96 -3.69 -35.67
CA SER A 749 -31.24 -3.11 -34.54
C SER A 749 -30.08 -4.01 -34.13
N LEU A 750 -28.91 -3.41 -33.94
CA LEU A 750 -27.71 -4.11 -33.49
C LEU A 750 -27.83 -4.53 -32.03
N VAL A 751 -28.78 -3.91 -31.33
CA VAL A 751 -29.04 -4.11 -29.91
C VAL A 751 -30.50 -4.45 -29.73
N SER A 752 -30.76 -5.64 -29.19
CA SER A 752 -32.09 -6.03 -28.70
C SER A 752 -32.14 -5.83 -27.19
N PHE A 753 -33.22 -5.28 -26.66
CA PHE A 753 -33.46 -5.24 -25.22
C PHE A 753 -34.29 -6.45 -24.81
N LEU A 754 -33.78 -7.25 -23.87
CA LEU A 754 -34.44 -8.40 -23.29
C LEU A 754 -35.06 -7.99 -21.96
N ASP A 755 -36.37 -8.14 -21.80
CA ASP A 755 -37.06 -7.89 -20.53
C ASP A 755 -37.09 -9.15 -19.67
N LEU A 756 -36.27 -9.19 -18.62
CA LEU A 756 -36.19 -10.32 -17.68
C LEU A 756 -37.44 -10.45 -16.78
N SER A 757 -38.37 -9.49 -16.80
CA SER A 757 -39.67 -9.67 -16.16
C SER A 757 -40.61 -10.55 -16.99
N THR A 758 -40.28 -10.75 -18.27
CA THR A 758 -41.01 -11.64 -19.18
C THR A 758 -40.36 -13.03 -19.26
N ASP A 759 -41.20 -14.05 -19.42
CA ASP A 759 -40.71 -15.42 -19.65
C ASP A 759 -39.88 -15.54 -20.93
N GLU A 760 -40.14 -14.70 -21.94
CA GLU A 760 -39.42 -14.71 -23.20
C GLU A 760 -38.00 -14.15 -23.04
N GLY A 761 -37.83 -12.99 -22.40
CA GLY A 761 -36.51 -12.42 -22.14
C GLY A 761 -35.64 -13.36 -21.28
N THR A 762 -36.23 -13.96 -20.24
CA THR A 762 -35.53 -14.94 -19.39
C THR A 762 -35.14 -16.20 -20.15
N ARG A 763 -36.04 -16.77 -20.98
CA ARG A 763 -35.72 -17.94 -21.82
C ARG A 763 -34.65 -17.65 -22.86
N SER A 764 -34.68 -16.47 -23.48
CA SER A 764 -33.67 -16.06 -24.46
C SER A 764 -32.30 -15.98 -23.82
N LEU A 765 -32.19 -15.33 -22.67
CA LEU A 765 -30.92 -15.22 -21.94
C LEU A 765 -30.41 -16.58 -21.46
N GLN A 766 -31.30 -17.43 -20.93
CA GLN A 766 -30.95 -18.79 -20.51
C GLN A 766 -30.45 -19.64 -21.69
N THR A 767 -31.05 -19.49 -22.87
CA THR A 767 -30.61 -20.17 -24.09
C THR A 767 -29.19 -19.75 -24.48
N SER A 768 -28.86 -18.46 -24.40
CA SER A 768 -27.50 -17.96 -24.65
C SER A 768 -26.51 -18.50 -23.63
N LEU A 769 -26.85 -18.51 -22.35
CA LEU A 769 -26.03 -19.10 -21.29
C LEU A 769 -25.79 -20.58 -21.53
N ASP A 770 -26.84 -21.35 -21.85
CA ASP A 770 -26.72 -22.80 -22.07
C ASP A 770 -25.91 -23.13 -23.33
N ALA A 771 -25.99 -22.30 -24.36
CA ALA A 771 -25.12 -22.40 -25.53
C ALA A 771 -23.63 -22.23 -25.15
N GLU A 772 -23.32 -21.31 -24.24
CA GLU A 772 -21.95 -21.09 -23.77
C GLU A 772 -21.42 -22.22 -22.89
N VAL A 773 -22.26 -22.74 -21.98
CA VAL A 773 -21.94 -23.93 -21.18
C VAL A 773 -21.69 -25.13 -22.10
N LYS A 774 -22.54 -25.30 -23.14
CA LYS A 774 -22.39 -26.37 -24.12
C LYS A 774 -21.10 -26.24 -24.92
N ARG A 775 -20.75 -25.04 -25.36
CA ARG A 775 -19.49 -24.77 -26.08
C ARG A 775 -18.27 -25.17 -25.24
N LEU A 776 -18.25 -24.82 -23.95
CA LEU A 776 -17.17 -25.24 -23.05
C LEU A 776 -17.19 -26.76 -22.82
N SER A 777 -18.37 -27.37 -22.64
CA SER A 777 -18.54 -28.82 -22.49
C SER A 777 -17.96 -29.58 -23.67
N ASP A 778 -18.35 -29.22 -24.90
CA ASP A 778 -17.90 -29.86 -26.13
C ASP A 778 -16.37 -29.77 -26.31
N THR A 779 -15.76 -28.66 -25.88
CA THR A 779 -14.30 -28.45 -26.01
C THR A 779 -13.50 -29.13 -24.89
N SER A 780 -14.00 -29.13 -23.66
CA SER A 780 -13.25 -29.56 -22.47
C SER A 780 -13.50 -31.00 -22.01
N GLY A 781 -14.56 -31.64 -22.53
CA GLY A 781 -15.04 -32.96 -22.13
C GLY A 781 -15.60 -33.02 -20.71
N LEU A 782 -15.85 -31.87 -20.06
CA LEU A 782 -16.49 -31.79 -18.75
C LEU A 782 -18.01 -31.87 -18.90
N ALA A 783 -18.69 -32.45 -17.90
CA ALA A 783 -20.15 -32.45 -17.86
C ALA A 783 -20.70 -31.02 -17.72
N MET A 784 -21.88 -30.76 -18.32
CA MET A 784 -22.55 -29.45 -18.32
C MET A 784 -22.62 -28.78 -16.92
N PRO A 785 -22.98 -29.48 -15.82
CA PRO A 785 -23.00 -28.87 -14.49
C PRO A 785 -21.63 -28.38 -14.02
N ALA A 786 -20.56 -29.13 -14.32
CA ALA A 786 -19.20 -28.74 -13.99
C ALA A 786 -18.75 -27.54 -14.84
N CYS A 787 -19.07 -27.53 -16.14
CA CYS A 787 -18.80 -26.40 -17.03
C CYS A 787 -19.47 -25.11 -16.54
N ARG A 788 -20.72 -25.18 -16.07
CA ARG A 788 -21.46 -24.02 -15.54
C ARG A 788 -20.77 -23.41 -14.31
N ILE A 789 -20.28 -24.25 -13.40
CA ILE A 789 -19.53 -23.79 -12.21
C ILE A 789 -18.17 -23.21 -12.61
N VAL A 790 -17.45 -23.86 -13.54
CA VAL A 790 -16.16 -23.35 -14.05
C VAL A 790 -16.34 -21.98 -14.71
N LEU A 791 -17.35 -21.83 -15.57
CA LEU A 791 -17.68 -20.54 -16.18
C LEU A 791 -18.03 -19.50 -15.13
N THR A 792 -18.80 -19.87 -14.10
CA THR A 792 -19.10 -18.97 -12.99
C THR A 792 -17.82 -18.49 -12.27
N ASN A 793 -16.84 -19.38 -12.06
CA ASN A 793 -15.53 -19.02 -11.49
C ASN A 793 -14.67 -18.13 -12.41
N CYS A 794 -14.87 -18.24 -13.72
CA CYS A 794 -14.20 -17.44 -14.75
C CYS A 794 -15.01 -16.22 -15.21
N ASN A 795 -16.05 -15.80 -14.48
CA ASN A 795 -16.94 -14.70 -14.83
C ASN A 795 -17.53 -14.83 -16.24
N PHE A 796 -17.92 -16.05 -16.61
CA PHE A 796 -18.47 -16.41 -17.92
C PHE A 796 -17.60 -16.05 -19.12
N ASP A 797 -16.29 -15.83 -18.92
CA ASP A 797 -15.31 -15.69 -19.99
C ASP A 797 -14.84 -17.08 -20.43
N VAL A 798 -15.42 -17.57 -21.54
CA VAL A 798 -15.10 -18.88 -22.11
C VAL A 798 -13.62 -19.00 -22.48
N GLY A 799 -13.00 -17.91 -22.96
CA GLY A 799 -11.58 -17.92 -23.31
C GLY A 799 -10.70 -18.15 -22.09
N LYS A 800 -10.98 -17.44 -20.98
CA LYS A 800 -10.27 -17.66 -19.70
C LYS A 800 -10.50 -19.06 -19.14
N ALA A 801 -11.71 -19.58 -19.27
CA ALA A 801 -12.02 -20.95 -18.83
C ALA A 801 -11.24 -21.99 -19.65
N GLN A 802 -11.21 -21.85 -20.98
CA GLN A 802 -10.44 -22.72 -21.87
C GLN A 802 -8.93 -22.64 -21.58
N GLU A 803 -8.36 -21.43 -21.55
CA GLU A 803 -6.95 -21.20 -21.24
C GLU A 803 -6.58 -21.78 -19.86
N GLY A 804 -7.43 -21.58 -18.84
CA GLY A 804 -7.21 -22.14 -17.51
C GLY A 804 -7.28 -23.67 -17.47
N LEU A 805 -8.15 -24.28 -18.28
CA LEU A 805 -8.21 -25.73 -18.44
C LEU A 805 -6.99 -26.29 -19.19
N GLU A 806 -6.46 -25.57 -20.17
CA GLU A 806 -5.28 -25.97 -20.95
C GLU A 806 -3.97 -25.80 -20.17
N CYS A 807 -3.78 -24.65 -19.52
CA CYS A 807 -2.56 -24.32 -18.77
C CYS A 807 -2.49 -25.01 -17.39
N GLY A 808 -3.63 -25.40 -16.81
CA GLY A 808 -3.67 -25.89 -15.44
C GLY A 808 -5.00 -26.50 -15.01
N ARG A 809 -5.50 -27.49 -15.75
CA ARG A 809 -6.79 -28.18 -15.50
C ARG A 809 -7.06 -28.46 -14.02
N SER A 810 -6.16 -29.16 -13.34
CA SER A 810 -6.36 -29.56 -11.93
C SER A 810 -6.52 -28.35 -11.01
N ASN A 811 -5.69 -27.32 -11.18
CA ASN A 811 -5.72 -26.12 -10.35
C ASN A 811 -7.04 -25.34 -10.55
N LEU A 812 -7.52 -25.25 -11.79
CA LEU A 812 -8.80 -24.59 -12.06
C LEU A 812 -9.98 -25.41 -11.50
N LEU A 813 -9.99 -26.73 -11.68
CA LEU A 813 -11.05 -27.59 -11.16
C LEU A 813 -11.07 -27.60 -9.62
N GLU A 814 -9.90 -27.53 -8.97
CA GLU A 814 -9.77 -27.40 -7.52
C GLU A 814 -10.32 -26.07 -7.02
N ARG A 815 -9.88 -24.96 -7.62
CA ARG A 815 -10.37 -23.61 -7.29
C ARG A 815 -11.87 -23.43 -7.53
N ALA A 816 -12.37 -24.03 -8.60
CA ALA A 816 -13.79 -24.03 -8.92
C ALA A 816 -14.59 -25.02 -8.05
N GLY A 817 -13.93 -25.93 -7.33
CA GLY A 817 -14.59 -26.91 -6.46
C GLY A 817 -15.41 -27.95 -7.24
N VAL A 818 -14.85 -28.47 -8.33
CA VAL A 818 -15.52 -29.44 -9.22
C VAL A 818 -14.65 -30.67 -9.51
N ILE A 819 -13.63 -30.94 -8.68
CA ILE A 819 -12.74 -32.09 -8.88
C ILE A 819 -13.53 -33.39 -8.87
N ALA A 820 -14.45 -33.57 -7.93
CA ALA A 820 -15.16 -34.84 -7.79
C ALA A 820 -16.10 -35.04 -8.99
N ARG A 821 -16.91 -34.03 -9.33
CA ARG A 821 -17.82 -34.08 -10.49
C ARG A 821 -17.11 -34.22 -11.83
N SER A 822 -15.88 -33.72 -11.97
CA SER A 822 -15.09 -33.90 -13.19
C SER A 822 -14.67 -35.36 -13.45
N LYS A 823 -14.67 -36.21 -12.41
CA LYS A 823 -14.25 -37.63 -12.49
C LYS A 823 -15.44 -38.58 -12.71
N VAL A 824 -16.65 -38.16 -12.34
CA VAL A 824 -17.87 -38.96 -12.49
C VAL A 824 -18.32 -38.91 -13.95
N ALA A 825 -17.60 -39.62 -14.81
CA ALA A 825 -17.89 -39.59 -16.24
C ALA A 825 -19.19 -40.34 -16.61
N SER A 826 -19.65 -41.31 -15.82
CA SER A 826 -20.85 -42.13 -16.14
C SER A 826 -21.34 -43.06 -15.03
N SER A 827 -20.81 -42.99 -13.80
CA SER A 827 -21.20 -43.93 -12.74
C SER A 827 -22.40 -43.38 -11.97
N THR A 828 -23.61 -43.59 -12.50
CA THR A 828 -24.82 -43.63 -11.67
C THR A 828 -24.69 -44.83 -10.75
N SER A 829 -24.11 -44.62 -9.56
CA SER A 829 -24.13 -45.62 -8.51
C SER A 829 -25.59 -45.83 -8.11
N ALA A 830 -26.17 -46.94 -8.55
CA ALA A 830 -27.46 -47.40 -8.07
C ALA A 830 -27.37 -47.52 -6.55
N HIS A 831 -28.00 -46.60 -5.82
CA HIS A 831 -28.09 -46.66 -4.38
C HIS A 831 -28.74 -47.99 -4.00
N GLN A 832 -28.08 -48.76 -3.13
CA GLN A 832 -28.64 -50.00 -2.61
C GLN A 832 -29.90 -49.65 -1.82
N HIS A 833 -31.08 -49.93 -2.37
CA HIS A 833 -32.35 -49.72 -1.70
C HIS A 833 -32.40 -50.58 -0.43
N GLY A 834 -32.45 -49.94 0.74
CA GLY A 834 -32.75 -50.59 2.02
C GLY A 834 -31.89 -50.22 3.22
N SER A 835 -30.81 -49.45 3.07
CA SER A 835 -29.99 -49.02 4.21
C SER A 835 -30.45 -47.67 4.77
N ARG A 836 -30.74 -47.61 6.07
CA ARG A 836 -30.83 -46.33 6.78
C ARG A 836 -29.45 -45.68 6.85
N HIS A 837 -29.40 -44.37 6.66
CA HIS A 837 -28.17 -43.58 6.74
C HIS A 837 -28.26 -42.61 7.91
N LEU A 838 -27.16 -42.46 8.66
CA LEU A 838 -27.07 -41.46 9.72
C LEU A 838 -26.65 -40.11 9.11
N CYS A 839 -27.49 -39.10 9.20
CA CYS A 839 -27.16 -37.75 8.74
C CYS A 839 -26.15 -37.10 9.69
N LEU A 840 -24.98 -36.69 9.21
CA LEU A 840 -23.93 -36.12 10.07
C LEU A 840 -24.18 -34.65 10.53
N ILE A 841 -25.29 -34.04 10.10
CA ILE A 841 -25.68 -32.68 10.51
C ILE A 841 -26.68 -32.73 11.68
N CYS A 842 -27.81 -33.43 11.49
CA CYS A 842 -28.85 -33.55 12.52
C CYS A 842 -28.69 -34.79 13.42
N TYR A 843 -27.84 -35.75 13.04
CA TYR A 843 -27.64 -37.04 13.72
C TYR A 843 -28.88 -37.94 13.76
N ASP A 844 -29.84 -37.74 12.85
CA ASP A 844 -30.99 -38.61 12.68
C ASP A 844 -30.69 -39.76 11.71
N GLU A 845 -31.29 -40.94 11.95
CA GLU A 845 -31.35 -42.03 10.98
C GLU A 845 -32.45 -41.74 9.95
N VAL A 846 -32.07 -41.66 8.69
CA VAL A 846 -32.95 -41.28 7.58
C VAL A 846 -32.95 -42.38 6.51
N GLU A 847 -34.10 -42.61 5.89
CA GLU A 847 -34.22 -43.57 4.78
C GLU A 847 -33.42 -43.10 3.57
N SER A 848 -32.86 -44.02 2.77
CA SER A 848 -32.00 -43.62 1.64
C SER A 848 -32.73 -42.73 0.62
N THR A 849 -34.06 -42.82 0.54
CA THR A 849 -34.92 -41.97 -0.30
C THR A 849 -34.97 -40.51 0.13
N ASP A 850 -34.69 -40.24 1.41
CA ASP A 850 -34.72 -38.89 2.01
C ASP A 850 -33.29 -38.36 2.22
N THR A 851 -32.31 -38.95 1.53
CA THR A 851 -30.92 -38.51 1.54
C THR A 851 -30.46 -38.06 0.17
N PHE A 852 -29.54 -37.11 0.13
CA PHE A 852 -28.94 -36.58 -1.09
C PHE A 852 -27.42 -36.47 -0.91
N SER A 853 -26.68 -36.79 -1.97
CA SER A 853 -25.23 -36.70 -2.02
C SER A 853 -24.76 -35.99 -3.28
N LEU A 854 -23.77 -35.09 -3.12
CA LEU A 854 -23.05 -34.52 -4.25
C LEU A 854 -22.07 -35.53 -4.86
N ALA A 855 -21.40 -35.16 -5.94
CA ALA A 855 -20.34 -35.95 -6.57
C ALA A 855 -19.12 -36.27 -5.66
N CYS A 856 -19.03 -35.65 -4.48
CA CYS A 856 -18.03 -35.96 -3.45
C CYS A 856 -18.45 -37.08 -2.49
N ASP A 857 -19.60 -37.72 -2.73
CA ASP A 857 -20.17 -38.85 -1.96
C ASP A 857 -20.52 -38.55 -0.49
N HIS A 858 -20.47 -37.28 -0.07
CA HIS A 858 -20.98 -36.88 1.25
C HIS A 858 -22.51 -36.86 1.25
N ILE A 859 -23.10 -37.72 2.09
CA ILE A 859 -24.55 -37.94 2.19
C ILE A 859 -25.12 -37.16 3.38
N PHE A 860 -26.20 -36.41 3.15
CA PHE A 860 -27.00 -35.77 4.21
C PHE A 860 -28.49 -35.92 3.90
N CYS A 861 -29.35 -35.76 4.91
CA CYS A 861 -30.79 -35.77 4.65
C CYS A 861 -31.25 -34.53 3.86
N CYS A 862 -32.30 -34.67 3.05
CA CYS A 862 -32.82 -33.60 2.20
C CYS A 862 -33.23 -32.35 2.99
N SER A 863 -33.74 -32.52 4.22
CA SER A 863 -34.10 -31.39 5.09
C SER A 863 -32.89 -30.56 5.52
N CYS A 864 -31.75 -31.19 5.86
CA CYS A 864 -30.51 -30.48 6.17
C CYS A 864 -29.93 -29.78 4.94
N TRP A 865 -30.03 -30.40 3.75
CA TRP A 865 -29.65 -29.75 2.49
C TRP A 865 -30.49 -28.51 2.20
N GLN A 866 -31.82 -28.60 2.31
CA GLN A 866 -32.72 -27.46 2.11
C GLN A 866 -32.40 -26.30 3.06
N GLN A 867 -32.19 -26.59 4.35
CA GLN A 867 -31.78 -25.59 5.33
C GLN A 867 -30.42 -24.96 5.01
N HIS A 868 -29.43 -25.78 4.64
CA HIS A 868 -28.10 -25.30 4.23
C HIS A 868 -28.19 -24.36 3.03
N LEU A 869 -28.88 -24.77 1.95
CA LEU A 869 -29.04 -23.97 0.74
C LEU A 869 -29.83 -22.69 0.99
N ALA A 870 -30.89 -22.74 1.81
CA ALA A 870 -31.63 -21.54 2.22
C ALA A 870 -30.75 -20.57 3.01
N SER A 871 -29.89 -21.07 3.91
CA SER A 871 -28.99 -20.27 4.75
C SER A 871 -27.81 -19.64 4.00
N CYS A 872 -27.42 -20.22 2.85
CA CYS A 872 -26.31 -19.72 2.04
C CYS A 872 -26.63 -18.32 1.52
N SER A 873 -25.92 -17.28 1.96
CA SER A 873 -26.20 -15.91 1.51
C SER A 873 -25.96 -15.68 0.01
N MET A 874 -24.99 -16.40 -0.56
CA MET A 874 -24.59 -16.34 -1.97
C MET A 874 -24.80 -17.72 -2.62
N PRO A 875 -25.88 -17.90 -3.41
CA PRO A 875 -26.24 -19.21 -4.00
C PRO A 875 -25.09 -19.89 -4.75
N LEU A 876 -24.39 -19.13 -5.59
CA LEU A 876 -23.32 -19.65 -6.45
C LEU A 876 -22.00 -19.95 -5.71
N SER A 877 -21.93 -19.59 -4.42
CA SER A 877 -20.82 -19.99 -3.56
C SER A 877 -21.21 -21.10 -2.57
N ALA A 878 -22.34 -21.76 -2.74
CA ALA A 878 -22.68 -22.92 -1.92
C ALA A 878 -21.75 -24.10 -2.25
N SER A 879 -21.22 -24.72 -1.21
CA SER A 879 -20.43 -25.96 -1.29
C SER A 879 -21.07 -27.04 -0.42
N CYS A 880 -20.53 -28.26 -0.52
CA CYS A 880 -20.87 -29.36 0.35
C CYS A 880 -20.82 -28.93 1.85
N PRO A 881 -21.82 -29.32 2.68
CA PRO A 881 -21.83 -29.06 4.11
C PRO A 881 -20.72 -29.77 4.90
N HIS A 882 -20.07 -30.79 4.31
CA HIS A 882 -19.01 -31.53 4.98
C HIS A 882 -17.80 -30.63 5.26
N TYR A 883 -17.20 -30.79 6.45
CA TYR A 883 -15.99 -30.06 6.83
C TYR A 883 -14.87 -30.28 5.79
N ASP A 884 -14.24 -29.18 5.36
CA ASP A 884 -13.14 -29.16 4.40
C ASP A 884 -13.47 -29.68 2.98
N CYS A 885 -14.75 -29.86 2.65
CA CYS A 885 -15.15 -30.23 1.30
C CYS A 885 -15.44 -28.98 0.45
N THR A 886 -14.69 -28.83 -0.65
CA THR A 886 -14.82 -27.69 -1.57
C THR A 886 -15.75 -27.95 -2.75
N GLU A 887 -16.36 -29.14 -2.85
CA GLU A 887 -17.26 -29.49 -3.96
C GLU A 887 -18.46 -28.55 -3.99
N ARG A 888 -18.66 -27.85 -5.12
CA ARG A 888 -19.71 -26.87 -5.32
C ARG A 888 -21.05 -27.53 -5.66
N VAL A 889 -22.11 -26.88 -5.19
CA VAL A 889 -23.49 -27.23 -5.52
C VAL A 889 -23.83 -26.67 -6.90
N ALA A 890 -24.22 -27.53 -7.83
CA ALA A 890 -24.73 -27.17 -9.15
C ALA A 890 -26.24 -26.88 -9.09
N ILE A 891 -26.78 -26.19 -10.10
CA ILE A 891 -28.22 -25.85 -10.11
C ILE A 891 -29.09 -27.11 -10.25
N GLU A 892 -28.59 -28.13 -10.93
CA GLU A 892 -29.23 -29.43 -11.07
C GLU A 892 -29.39 -30.12 -9.71
N ASP A 893 -28.38 -30.00 -8.83
CA ASP A 893 -28.44 -30.53 -7.46
C ASP A 893 -29.51 -29.78 -6.63
N VAL A 894 -29.62 -28.45 -6.81
CA VAL A 894 -30.64 -27.62 -6.14
C VAL A 894 -32.04 -27.99 -6.64
N GLN A 895 -32.21 -28.25 -7.93
CA GLN A 895 -33.48 -28.66 -8.50
C GLN A 895 -33.96 -29.99 -7.92
N GLU A 896 -33.04 -30.91 -7.61
CA GLU A 896 -33.34 -32.20 -7.01
C GLU A 896 -33.72 -32.07 -5.52
N VAL A 897 -32.94 -31.33 -4.72
CA VAL A 897 -33.10 -31.32 -3.26
C VAL A 897 -33.95 -30.17 -2.72
N ALA A 898 -33.96 -29.02 -3.38
CA ALA A 898 -34.58 -27.78 -2.93
C ALA A 898 -35.15 -26.97 -4.12
N PRO A 899 -36.16 -27.49 -4.85
CA PRO A 899 -36.70 -26.87 -6.07
C PRO A 899 -37.25 -25.45 -5.84
N ASP A 900 -37.69 -25.13 -4.62
CA ASP A 900 -38.13 -23.79 -4.21
C ASP A 900 -37.01 -22.75 -4.24
N GLN A 901 -35.74 -23.17 -4.14
CA GLN A 901 -34.57 -22.30 -4.22
C GLN A 901 -34.06 -22.08 -5.65
N VAL A 902 -34.56 -22.82 -6.65
CA VAL A 902 -34.11 -22.70 -8.05
C VAL A 902 -34.26 -21.29 -8.63
N PRO A 903 -35.36 -20.55 -8.42
CA PRO A 903 -35.48 -19.17 -8.92
C PRO A 903 -34.36 -18.26 -8.39
N ARG A 904 -33.95 -18.45 -7.13
CA ARG A 904 -32.87 -17.70 -6.49
C ARG A 904 -31.52 -18.01 -7.15
N TRP A 905 -31.26 -19.27 -7.51
CA TRP A 905 -30.05 -19.67 -8.24
C TRP A 905 -30.04 -19.15 -9.67
N ASN A 906 -31.17 -19.21 -10.38
CA ASN A 906 -31.31 -18.66 -11.72
C ASN A 906 -31.04 -17.16 -11.75
N THR A 907 -31.65 -16.39 -10.84
CA THR A 907 -31.41 -14.94 -10.75
C THR A 907 -29.93 -14.63 -10.50
N ALA A 908 -29.28 -15.32 -9.56
CA ALA A 908 -27.86 -15.12 -9.29
C ALA A 908 -26.98 -15.50 -10.50
N THR A 909 -27.30 -16.59 -11.18
CA THR A 909 -26.57 -17.08 -12.37
C THR A 909 -26.71 -16.11 -13.53
N THR A 910 -27.94 -15.67 -13.82
CA THR A 910 -28.27 -14.66 -14.82
C THR A 910 -27.54 -13.35 -14.56
N GLN A 911 -27.54 -12.85 -13.32
CA GLN A 911 -26.83 -11.61 -12.97
C GLN A 911 -25.32 -11.73 -13.23
N LEU A 912 -24.68 -12.83 -12.81
CA LEU A 912 -23.26 -13.03 -13.08
C LEU A 912 -22.98 -13.27 -14.57
N PHE A 913 -23.86 -13.96 -15.30
CA PHE A 913 -23.73 -14.16 -16.73
C PHE A 913 -23.79 -12.83 -17.49
N VAL A 914 -24.77 -11.99 -17.19
CA VAL A 914 -24.89 -10.66 -17.80
C VAL A 914 -23.69 -9.78 -17.45
N ALA A 915 -23.21 -9.83 -16.21
CA ALA A 915 -22.03 -9.07 -15.79
C ALA A 915 -20.72 -9.55 -16.44
N GLY A 916 -20.63 -10.84 -16.77
CA GLY A 916 -19.45 -11.48 -17.36
C GLY A 916 -19.44 -11.49 -18.90
N SER A 917 -20.61 -11.48 -19.51
CA SER A 917 -20.80 -11.52 -20.95
C SER A 917 -20.40 -10.21 -21.61
N ARG A 918 -19.71 -10.30 -22.77
CA ARG A 918 -19.42 -9.13 -23.61
C ARG A 918 -20.61 -8.69 -24.46
N GLU A 919 -21.58 -9.57 -24.64
CA GLU A 919 -22.75 -9.38 -25.50
C GLU A 919 -23.98 -8.90 -24.73
N HIS A 920 -23.93 -8.94 -23.41
CA HIS A 920 -25.05 -8.61 -22.55
C HIS A 920 -24.63 -7.48 -21.61
N SER A 921 -25.51 -6.51 -21.37
CA SER A 921 -25.29 -5.51 -20.34
C SER A 921 -26.61 -5.23 -19.63
N GLN A 922 -26.61 -5.42 -18.31
CA GLN A 922 -27.77 -5.13 -17.48
C GLN A 922 -28.02 -3.63 -17.47
N CYS A 923 -29.30 -3.24 -17.45
CA CYS A 923 -29.65 -1.87 -17.11
C CYS A 923 -29.06 -1.54 -15.72
N PRO A 924 -28.29 -0.46 -15.57
CA PRO A 924 -27.73 -0.03 -14.28
C PRO A 924 -28.78 0.39 -13.24
N SER A 925 -30.04 0.63 -13.64
CA SER A 925 -31.11 0.96 -12.70
C SER A 925 -31.43 -0.27 -11.83
N PRO A 926 -31.45 -0.15 -10.50
CA PRO A 926 -31.49 -1.29 -9.58
C PRO A 926 -32.74 -2.18 -9.74
N ASP A 927 -33.85 -1.58 -10.20
CA ASP A 927 -35.14 -2.26 -10.35
C ASP A 927 -35.52 -2.51 -11.82
N CYS A 928 -34.63 -2.19 -12.77
CA CYS A 928 -34.93 -2.37 -14.19
C CYS A 928 -34.58 -3.81 -14.62
N PRO A 929 -35.56 -4.59 -15.12
CA PRO A 929 -35.34 -5.96 -15.56
C PRO A 929 -34.71 -6.05 -16.96
N LEU A 930 -34.43 -4.92 -17.62
CA LEU A 930 -33.94 -4.93 -19.00
C LEU A 930 -32.45 -5.28 -19.07
N VAL A 931 -32.11 -6.11 -20.05
CA VAL A 931 -30.75 -6.46 -20.45
C VAL A 931 -30.58 -6.11 -21.91
N ALA A 932 -29.62 -5.26 -22.25
CA ALA A 932 -29.25 -5.03 -23.63
C ALA A 932 -28.42 -6.23 -24.13
N HIS A 933 -28.79 -6.77 -25.28
CA HIS A 933 -28.13 -7.88 -25.96
C HIS A 933 -27.65 -7.41 -27.35
N ILE A 934 -26.36 -7.58 -27.62
CA ILE A 934 -25.74 -7.21 -28.90
C ILE A 934 -25.89 -8.36 -29.89
N CYS A 935 -26.70 -8.17 -30.94
CA CYS A 935 -26.96 -9.18 -31.96
C CYS A 935 -25.74 -9.35 -32.86
N LYS A 936 -25.06 -10.52 -32.79
CA LYS A 936 -23.94 -10.86 -33.69
C LYS A 936 -24.39 -11.27 -35.10
N ASP A 937 -25.60 -11.80 -35.22
CA ASP A 937 -26.16 -12.32 -36.47
C ASP A 937 -27.27 -11.38 -36.95
N VAL A 938 -26.88 -10.26 -37.58
CA VAL A 938 -27.80 -9.26 -38.15
C VAL A 938 -28.36 -9.73 -39.49
N VAL A 939 -28.89 -10.96 -39.53
CA VAL A 939 -29.65 -11.46 -40.68
C VAL A 939 -30.98 -12.03 -40.19
N GLY A 940 -32.00 -11.18 -40.20
CA GLY A 940 -33.41 -11.54 -40.31
C GLY A 940 -34.26 -11.39 -39.04
N ARG A 941 -33.97 -10.49 -38.09
CA ARG A 941 -34.83 -10.28 -36.90
C ARG A 941 -35.34 -8.85 -36.73
N THR A 942 -36.64 -8.72 -36.51
CA THR A 942 -37.31 -7.48 -36.09
C THR A 942 -37.21 -7.29 -34.57
N PRO A 943 -36.76 -6.13 -34.06
CA PRO A 943 -36.76 -5.83 -32.63
C PRO A 943 -38.04 -5.11 -32.19
N SER A 944 -38.66 -5.50 -31.07
CA SER A 944 -39.65 -4.65 -30.39
C SER A 944 -39.80 -5.00 -28.90
N VAL A 945 -39.13 -4.24 -28.03
CA VAL A 945 -39.59 -4.00 -26.65
C VAL A 945 -39.25 -2.55 -26.33
N GLU A 946 -40.26 -1.73 -26.01
CA GLU A 946 -40.08 -0.35 -25.55
C GLU A 946 -39.78 -0.37 -24.04
N CYS A 947 -38.66 0.22 -23.60
CA CYS A 947 -38.46 0.58 -22.19
C CYS A 947 -39.44 1.71 -21.84
N THR A 948 -40.47 1.42 -21.06
CA THR A 948 -41.37 2.42 -20.46
C THR A 948 -40.76 3.03 -19.21
#